data_AF-A0A6B1GPQ4-F1
#
_entry.id   AF-A0A6B1GPQ4-F1
#
_cell.length_a   1.000
_cell.length_b   1.000
_cell.length_c   1.000
_cell.angle_alpha   90.00
_cell.angle_beta   90.00
_cell.angle_gamma   90.00
#
_symmetry.space_group_name_H-M   'P 1'
#
loop_
_entity.id
_entity.type
_entity.pdbx_description
1 polymer ?
#
loop_
_entity_poly.entity_id
_entity_poly.type
_entity_poly.pdbx_seq_one_letter_code
_entity_poly.pdbx_strand_id
1 'polypeptide(L)'
;MAVDRTIDADLFLHEGGYSHGPLAGHKIHCDHELYEANLSKRDIPYLTHHKVQLSAIMPAAGYIELVLEALNGQPVHFEEIEFILPCPIPEIPVRLQTALRSTPGLSTQYSFAISSRPVPTEPNSKIESELHCRGQVQLLEKNHKVDVPENLSNVDTSGFVTVLENPETGETEFYDRMEATLGKQFEYGPQFRTLKQIKINQTTLDYLIEVELDEQMWETGNAEGYVLCPPLVDGVLQIFAYNLMQATDLYGFPLRVKNTTFLGKPTTPRITAHVSKSLESHLTTDMLAQLTLPIGEISAGDLRFYDSVTGELFLRIEQYIFFAVNSNWTSISKSKHIIDWQPKFMEPFEFCEDSPDESPIELEALITDLACSQSEKPRRLHIVELAGNRDPEQTMLNRCVASLSEKESQIEYWMVNNTSDQTKACYEFFHKHNLPLRFAAYDEESLINSELKSGLLRICAANILVLHREDNDFKDEDWEVFRRLAVTGGLALISHSNTEQISPPAGWRIVGVANNLTLLQAQHMLSKVENVDVSSKSRLVIGDWNNAISKWRSCINQDNMSASYAESTEQAINRIIEKYETSDRFNEIDYFFRNTSDDPTGEQACARLVELVQCLIHYQIEEPNEVCRINVVTQNAAMNIQNPGSTSLWGIARAMAVEIGNESGIEIRLYDIETLTDMDTLAWLVQNDVREREIAIRDNQIWAPRLVHMRDWYPQVCSMNNVAYFLSLEHPGQLNGLQFKTRHLPELGDNDVEVKVEYSGLNFRDVMVTLGMLPTLAYERSM
;
A
#
# COMPACT_ATOMS: atom_id res chain seq x y z
N MET A 1 -48.52 52.90 -1.10
CA MET A 1 -48.07 51.52 -0.87
C MET A 1 -47.03 51.60 0.24
N ALA A 2 -47.32 51.00 1.39
CA ALA A 2 -46.35 50.91 2.48
C ALA A 2 -45.22 50.00 2.01
N VAL A 3 -43.98 50.47 2.12
CA VAL A 3 -42.78 49.67 1.88
C VAL A 3 -42.70 48.67 3.03
N ASP A 4 -42.83 47.39 2.70
CA ASP A 4 -42.64 46.30 3.65
C ASP A 4 -41.18 46.36 4.13
N ARG A 5 -40.97 46.56 5.44
CA ARG A 5 -39.64 46.74 6.06
C ARG A 5 -38.82 45.44 6.13
N THR A 6 -39.29 44.41 5.46
CA THR A 6 -38.77 43.06 5.55
C THR A 6 -37.78 42.74 4.45
N ILE A 7 -37.58 43.61 3.44
CA ILE A 7 -36.82 43.31 2.21
C ILE A 7 -35.73 44.37 1.96
N ASP A 8 -34.51 43.93 1.60
CA ASP A 8 -33.32 44.74 1.30
C ASP A 8 -33.29 45.23 -0.17
N ALA A 9 -32.24 45.99 -0.51
CA ALA A 9 -32.09 46.66 -1.80
C ALA A 9 -32.00 45.71 -3.01
N ASP A 10 -31.74 44.42 -2.79
CA ASP A 10 -31.65 43.38 -3.81
C ASP A 10 -32.91 42.48 -3.84
N LEU A 11 -34.00 42.88 -3.16
CA LEU A 11 -35.26 42.13 -2.95
C LEU A 11 -35.16 40.96 -1.95
N PHE A 12 -34.23 40.98 -0.98
CA PHE A 12 -34.02 39.87 -0.02
C PHE A 12 -34.41 40.18 1.42
N LEU A 13 -34.94 39.20 2.17
CA LEU A 13 -35.34 39.40 3.56
C LEU A 13 -34.16 39.52 4.55
N HIS A 14 -34.31 40.35 5.59
CA HIS A 14 -33.34 40.49 6.71
C HIS A 14 -33.09 39.15 7.46
N GLU A 15 -31.89 38.98 8.04
CA GLU A 15 -31.58 37.97 9.07
C GLU A 15 -32.71 37.90 10.12
N GLY A 16 -33.26 36.70 10.34
CA GLY A 16 -34.45 36.47 11.17
C GLY A 16 -35.77 36.26 10.41
N GLY A 17 -35.74 36.22 9.08
CA GLY A 17 -36.90 35.92 8.21
C GLY A 17 -37.13 34.44 7.84
N TYR A 18 -36.39 33.50 8.45
CA TYR A 18 -36.51 32.06 8.20
C TYR A 18 -37.73 31.48 8.91
N SER A 19 -38.92 31.68 8.33
CA SER A 19 -40.18 31.20 8.93
C SER A 19 -40.28 29.68 9.09
N HIS A 20 -39.46 28.90 8.38
CA HIS A 20 -39.52 27.44 8.37
C HIS A 20 -38.16 26.79 8.64
N GLY A 21 -37.23 27.49 9.29
CA GLY A 21 -35.90 26.98 9.65
C GLY A 21 -34.76 27.46 8.75
N PRO A 22 -33.51 27.36 9.22
CA PRO A 22 -32.34 27.99 8.60
C PRO A 22 -31.91 27.39 7.26
N LEU A 23 -32.20 26.11 6.98
CA LEU A 23 -31.86 25.48 5.70
C LEU A 23 -32.99 25.64 4.66
N ALA A 24 -34.25 25.42 5.06
CA ALA A 24 -35.41 25.53 4.18
C ALA A 24 -35.73 27.00 3.87
N GLY A 25 -35.48 27.87 4.85
CA GLY A 25 -35.60 29.30 4.74
C GLY A 25 -37.04 29.81 4.79
N HIS A 26 -37.50 30.41 3.70
CA HIS A 26 -38.82 31.04 3.63
C HIS A 26 -39.69 30.45 2.54
N LYS A 27 -41.00 30.46 2.76
CA LYS A 27 -41.98 29.93 1.81
C LYS A 27 -42.21 30.91 0.67
N ILE A 28 -42.04 30.45 -0.56
CA ILE A 28 -42.34 31.16 -1.81
C ILE A 28 -43.79 30.92 -2.20
N HIS A 29 -44.49 31.99 -2.60
CA HIS A 29 -45.88 31.88 -3.05
C HIS A 29 -45.96 31.35 -4.48
N CYS A 30 -46.34 30.08 -4.65
CA CYS A 30 -46.57 29.44 -5.95
C CYS A 30 -47.68 28.36 -5.86
N ASP A 31 -47.84 27.55 -6.92
CA ASP A 31 -48.89 26.53 -7.06
C ASP A 31 -48.65 25.25 -6.24
N HIS A 32 -47.53 25.17 -5.54
CA HIS A 32 -47.14 24.10 -4.64
C HIS A 32 -46.38 24.67 -3.44
N GLU A 33 -46.00 23.84 -2.47
CA GLU A 33 -45.16 24.33 -1.39
C GLU A 33 -43.71 24.41 -1.87
N LEU A 34 -43.15 25.62 -1.85
CA LEU A 34 -41.78 25.87 -2.24
C LEU A 34 -41.12 26.71 -1.15
N TYR A 35 -39.97 26.26 -0.69
CA TYR A 35 -39.15 26.95 0.29
C TYR A 35 -37.80 27.30 -0.33
N GLU A 36 -37.28 28.48 -0.01
CA GLU A 36 -36.03 28.99 -0.57
C GLU A 36 -35.13 29.58 0.53
N ALA A 37 -33.85 29.24 0.46
CA ALA A 37 -32.79 29.80 1.29
C ALA A 37 -31.55 30.16 0.45
N ASN A 38 -30.73 31.06 0.98
CA ASN A 38 -29.42 31.34 0.39
C ASN A 38 -28.42 30.28 0.88
N LEU A 39 -27.67 29.70 -0.05
CA LEU A 39 -26.59 28.76 0.25
C LEU A 39 -25.26 29.34 -0.26
N SER A 40 -24.38 29.66 0.68
CA SER A 40 -22.98 29.97 0.42
C SER A 40 -22.14 29.70 1.67
N LYS A 41 -20.82 29.72 1.50
CA LYS A 41 -19.89 29.67 2.63
C LYS A 41 -20.10 30.79 3.65
N ARG A 42 -20.62 31.95 3.20
CA ARG A 42 -20.88 33.10 4.08
C ARG A 42 -22.19 32.93 4.83
N ASP A 43 -23.21 32.40 4.16
CA ASP A 43 -24.57 32.35 4.71
C ASP A 43 -24.72 31.17 5.68
N ILE A 44 -24.04 30.03 5.44
CA ILE A 44 -24.08 28.86 6.31
C ILE A 44 -22.66 28.29 6.52
N PRO A 45 -21.79 28.99 7.29
CA PRO A 45 -20.34 28.69 7.32
C PRO A 45 -19.98 27.29 7.81
N TYR A 46 -20.71 26.74 8.78
CA TYR A 46 -20.36 25.43 9.35
C TYR A 46 -20.46 24.29 8.35
N LEU A 47 -21.29 24.41 7.29
CA LEU A 47 -21.37 23.39 6.23
C LEU A 47 -20.05 23.24 5.47
N THR A 48 -19.16 24.24 5.53
CA THR A 48 -17.81 24.13 4.94
C THR A 48 -16.90 23.13 5.64
N HIS A 49 -17.30 22.65 6.82
CA HIS A 49 -16.58 21.66 7.60
C HIS A 49 -16.96 20.22 7.26
N HIS A 50 -17.93 20.00 6.37
CA HIS A 50 -18.22 18.69 5.80
C HIS A 50 -17.61 18.62 4.39
N LYS A 51 -16.38 18.08 4.29
CA LYS A 51 -15.67 17.98 3.01
C LYS A 51 -15.48 16.54 2.58
N VAL A 52 -15.75 16.31 1.29
CA VAL A 52 -15.48 15.05 0.60
C VAL A 52 -14.65 15.39 -0.64
N GLN A 53 -13.53 14.69 -0.83
CA GLN A 53 -12.56 14.95 -1.90
C GLN A 53 -12.19 16.43 -2.01
N LEU A 54 -11.82 17.04 -0.87
CA LEU A 54 -11.45 18.46 -0.72
C LEU A 54 -12.57 19.48 -0.99
N SER A 55 -13.78 19.03 -1.35
CA SER A 55 -14.91 19.89 -1.66
C SER A 55 -15.91 19.92 -0.51
N ALA A 56 -16.27 21.12 -0.06
CA ALA A 56 -17.36 21.29 0.90
C ALA A 56 -18.71 20.98 0.22
N ILE A 57 -19.44 20.01 0.76
CA ILE A 57 -20.73 19.57 0.21
C ILE A 57 -21.76 19.41 1.33
N MET A 58 -23.03 19.54 0.99
CA MET A 58 -24.15 19.26 1.89
C MET A 58 -24.13 17.79 2.34
N PRO A 59 -24.16 17.49 3.65
CA PRO A 59 -24.26 16.13 4.15
C PRO A 59 -25.63 15.51 3.82
N ALA A 60 -25.71 14.17 3.81
CA ALA A 60 -26.96 13.45 3.59
C ALA A 60 -28.05 13.87 4.60
N ALA A 61 -27.65 14.08 5.86
CA ALA A 61 -28.53 14.56 6.93
C ALA A 61 -29.13 15.96 6.65
N GLY A 62 -28.45 16.81 5.87
CA GLY A 62 -28.95 18.14 5.50
C GLY A 62 -30.18 18.08 4.59
N TYR A 63 -30.28 17.07 3.71
CA TYR A 63 -31.47 16.89 2.88
C TYR A 63 -32.69 16.43 3.68
N ILE A 64 -32.47 15.61 4.72
CA ILE A 64 -33.55 15.21 5.64
C ILE A 64 -34.02 16.45 6.41
N GLU A 65 -33.08 17.23 6.94
CA GLU A 65 -33.37 18.45 7.69
C GLU A 65 -34.22 19.46 6.89
N LEU A 66 -33.87 19.70 5.62
CA LEU A 66 -34.62 20.60 4.72
C LEU A 66 -36.12 20.24 4.63
N VAL A 67 -36.44 18.94 4.57
CA VAL A 67 -37.83 18.48 4.49
C VAL A 67 -38.52 18.55 5.84
N LEU A 68 -37.82 18.23 6.93
CA LEU A 68 -38.37 18.34 8.28
C LEU A 68 -38.67 19.78 8.66
N GLU A 69 -37.77 20.70 8.33
CA GLU A 69 -37.94 22.15 8.45
C GLU A 69 -39.18 22.64 7.68
N ALA A 70 -39.29 22.28 6.39
CA ALA A 70 -40.46 22.61 5.56
C ALA A 70 -41.79 22.08 6.14
N LEU A 71 -41.76 20.94 6.84
CA LEU A 71 -42.91 20.32 7.50
C LEU A 71 -43.04 20.68 8.99
N ASN A 72 -42.31 21.70 9.46
CA ASN A 72 -42.33 22.22 10.83
C ASN A 72 -42.04 21.16 11.91
N GLY A 73 -41.15 20.22 11.62
CA GLY A 73 -40.73 19.16 12.55
C GLY A 73 -41.85 18.21 12.97
N GLN A 74 -42.91 18.07 12.16
CA GLN A 74 -43.94 17.06 12.40
C GLN A 74 -43.39 15.64 12.17
N PRO A 75 -43.93 14.63 12.86
CA PRO A 75 -43.59 13.23 12.60
C PRO A 75 -43.87 12.87 11.14
N VAL A 76 -42.90 12.23 10.49
CA VAL A 76 -42.97 11.88 9.06
C VAL A 76 -42.37 10.51 8.78
N HIS A 77 -42.84 9.91 7.70
CA HIS A 77 -42.24 8.73 7.09
C HIS A 77 -41.78 9.07 5.67
N PHE A 78 -40.52 8.81 5.38
CA PHE A 78 -39.96 8.84 4.03
C PHE A 78 -39.94 7.42 3.49
N GLU A 79 -40.65 7.18 2.38
CA GLU A 79 -40.60 5.89 1.69
C GLU A 79 -39.21 5.69 1.08
N GLU A 80 -38.73 6.69 0.35
CA GLU A 80 -37.40 6.71 -0.25
C GLU A 80 -36.91 8.16 -0.39
N ILE A 81 -35.63 8.36 -0.10
CA ILE A 81 -34.87 9.58 -0.38
C ILE A 81 -33.71 9.19 -1.27
N GLU A 82 -33.70 9.67 -2.51
CA GLU A 82 -32.62 9.43 -3.48
C GLU A 82 -31.66 10.63 -3.52
N PHE A 83 -30.37 10.37 -3.32
CA PHE A 83 -29.30 11.35 -3.52
C PHE A 83 -28.84 11.28 -4.97
N ILE A 84 -29.03 12.35 -5.73
CA ILE A 84 -28.81 12.41 -7.19
C ILE A 84 -27.45 13.02 -7.50
N LEU A 85 -27.18 14.21 -6.97
CA LEU A 85 -25.92 14.95 -7.14
C LEU A 85 -25.52 15.60 -5.81
N PRO A 86 -24.22 15.62 -5.45
CA PRO A 86 -23.75 16.40 -4.32
C PRO A 86 -24.11 17.88 -4.48
N CYS A 87 -24.59 18.52 -3.41
CA CYS A 87 -24.84 19.96 -3.40
C CYS A 87 -23.59 20.65 -2.83
N PRO A 88 -22.75 21.32 -3.65
CA PRO A 88 -21.56 22.01 -3.15
C PRO A 88 -21.95 23.22 -2.29
N ILE A 89 -21.04 23.64 -1.40
CA ILE A 89 -21.16 24.89 -0.63
C ILE A 89 -20.35 25.97 -1.36
N PRO A 90 -20.99 26.82 -2.21
CA PRO A 90 -20.27 27.72 -3.09
C PRO A 90 -19.80 28.99 -2.38
N GLU A 91 -18.80 29.66 -2.96
CA GLU A 91 -18.41 31.02 -2.56
C GLU A 91 -19.47 32.05 -2.97
N ILE A 92 -20.00 31.91 -4.18
CA ILE A 92 -21.05 32.78 -4.71
C ILE A 92 -22.41 32.19 -4.29
N PRO A 93 -23.28 32.98 -3.64
CA PRO A 93 -24.58 32.49 -3.20
C PRO A 93 -25.43 31.91 -4.33
N VAL A 94 -26.02 30.75 -4.05
CA VAL A 94 -27.05 30.12 -4.87
C VAL A 94 -28.34 30.02 -4.06
N ARG A 95 -29.48 29.90 -4.76
CA ARG A 95 -30.77 29.64 -4.13
C ARG A 95 -30.92 28.14 -3.94
N LEU A 96 -31.01 27.71 -2.70
CA LEU A 96 -31.39 26.35 -2.34
C LEU A 96 -32.91 26.28 -2.26
N GLN A 97 -33.51 25.36 -3.01
CA GLN A 97 -34.95 25.26 -3.16
C GLN A 97 -35.44 23.88 -2.70
N THR A 98 -36.39 23.87 -1.78
CA THR A 98 -37.10 22.66 -1.32
C THR A 98 -38.55 22.74 -1.76
N ALA A 99 -38.92 21.93 -2.74
CA ALA A 99 -40.28 21.87 -3.27
C ALA A 99 -41.01 20.64 -2.73
N LEU A 100 -42.22 20.81 -2.18
CA LEU A 100 -43.14 19.74 -1.83
C LEU A 100 -44.43 19.86 -2.65
N ARG A 101 -44.82 18.76 -3.31
CA ARG A 101 -46.04 18.67 -4.10
C ARG A 101 -46.94 17.59 -3.51
N SER A 102 -48.15 17.98 -3.12
CA SER A 102 -49.14 17.03 -2.61
C SER A 102 -49.48 15.99 -3.68
N THR A 103 -49.56 14.75 -3.26
CA THR A 103 -49.92 13.63 -4.14
C THR A 103 -51.44 13.69 -4.41
N PRO A 104 -51.89 13.65 -5.68
CA PRO A 104 -53.32 13.73 -5.99
C PRO A 104 -54.13 12.67 -5.24
N GLY A 105 -55.10 13.11 -4.44
CA GLY A 105 -55.98 12.23 -3.65
C GLY A 105 -55.47 11.85 -2.26
N LEU A 106 -54.24 12.23 -1.87
CA LEU A 106 -53.64 11.92 -0.57
C LEU A 106 -53.15 13.20 0.11
N SER A 107 -53.92 13.73 1.07
CA SER A 107 -53.67 15.04 1.69
C SER A 107 -52.45 15.08 2.62
N THR A 108 -51.90 13.93 3.00
CA THR A 108 -50.75 13.82 3.93
C THR A 108 -49.47 13.34 3.26
N GLN A 109 -49.49 13.08 1.94
CA GLN A 109 -48.34 12.56 1.20
C GLN A 109 -47.84 13.56 0.17
N TYR A 110 -46.53 13.77 0.12
CA TYR A 110 -45.85 14.71 -0.74
C TYR A 110 -44.72 14.02 -1.49
N SER A 111 -44.56 14.34 -2.77
CA SER A 111 -43.26 14.19 -3.45
C SER A 111 -42.44 15.43 -3.19
N PHE A 112 -41.16 15.28 -2.85
CA PHE A 112 -40.26 16.41 -2.65
C PHE A 112 -39.07 16.39 -3.63
N ALA A 113 -38.56 17.57 -3.92
CA ALA A 113 -37.34 17.78 -4.70
C ALA A 113 -36.53 18.93 -4.10
N ILE A 114 -35.22 18.71 -3.98
CA ILE A 114 -34.25 19.69 -3.47
C ILE A 114 -33.27 20.01 -4.59
N SER A 115 -33.20 21.28 -4.96
CA SER A 115 -32.36 21.75 -6.05
C SER A 115 -31.63 23.04 -5.70
N SER A 116 -30.46 23.27 -6.29
CA SER A 116 -29.80 24.56 -6.25
C SER A 116 -30.01 25.32 -7.56
N ARG A 117 -30.10 26.65 -7.47
CA ARG A 117 -30.28 27.54 -8.62
C ARG A 117 -29.34 28.74 -8.52
N PRO A 118 -28.41 28.91 -9.48
CA PRO A 118 -27.55 30.09 -9.53
C PRO A 118 -28.35 31.39 -9.67
N VAL A 119 -27.83 32.47 -9.08
CA VAL A 119 -28.37 33.82 -9.30
C VAL A 119 -27.94 34.30 -10.70
N PRO A 120 -28.85 34.83 -11.54
CA PRO A 120 -28.48 35.28 -12.87
C PRO A 120 -27.53 36.46 -12.80
N THR A 121 -26.34 36.32 -13.40
CA THR A 121 -25.36 37.40 -13.55
C THR A 121 -25.69 38.32 -14.73
N GLU A 122 -26.49 37.88 -15.70
CA GLU A 122 -26.92 38.66 -16.86
C GLU A 122 -28.43 38.51 -17.13
N PRO A 123 -29.12 39.58 -17.57
CA PRO A 123 -30.50 39.48 -18.02
C PRO A 123 -30.58 38.64 -19.30
N ASN A 124 -31.29 37.51 -19.23
CA ASN A 124 -31.50 36.47 -20.28
C ASN A 124 -30.55 35.26 -20.27
N SER A 125 -29.73 35.05 -19.25
CA SER A 125 -29.03 33.77 -19.10
C SER A 125 -30.03 32.65 -18.78
N LYS A 126 -29.91 31.53 -19.51
CA LYS A 126 -30.70 30.33 -19.26
C LYS A 126 -30.16 29.67 -17.99
N ILE A 127 -30.82 29.89 -16.86
CA ILE A 127 -30.44 29.27 -15.59
C ILE A 127 -31.17 27.95 -15.45
N GLU A 128 -30.41 26.87 -15.44
CA GLU A 128 -30.93 25.53 -15.12
C GLU A 128 -30.75 25.28 -13.61
N SER A 129 -31.80 24.77 -12.97
CA SER A 129 -31.71 24.30 -11.59
C SER A 129 -31.06 22.92 -11.58
N GLU A 130 -30.16 22.69 -10.63
CA GLU A 130 -29.48 21.40 -10.46
C GLU A 130 -30.19 20.59 -9.38
N LEU A 131 -30.63 19.37 -9.71
CA LEU A 131 -31.35 18.50 -8.79
C LEU A 131 -30.37 17.67 -7.94
N HIS A 132 -30.46 17.82 -6.62
CA HIS A 132 -29.56 17.14 -5.69
C HIS A 132 -30.20 15.96 -4.98
N CYS A 133 -31.47 16.10 -4.59
CA CYS A 133 -32.17 15.09 -3.82
C CYS A 133 -33.66 15.09 -4.16
N ARG A 134 -34.30 13.92 -4.13
CA ARG A 134 -35.76 13.77 -4.31
C ARG A 134 -36.29 12.60 -3.52
N GLY A 135 -37.60 12.57 -3.31
CA GLY A 135 -38.21 11.44 -2.64
C GLY A 135 -39.70 11.61 -2.39
N GLN A 136 -40.22 10.74 -1.54
CA GLN A 136 -41.60 10.81 -1.04
C GLN A 136 -41.61 10.86 0.47
N VAL A 137 -42.52 11.69 1.01
CA VAL A 137 -42.69 11.88 2.45
C VAL A 137 -44.18 11.90 2.80
N GLN A 138 -44.54 11.26 3.90
CA GLN A 138 -45.88 11.21 4.44
C GLN A 138 -45.89 11.74 5.88
N LEU A 139 -46.83 12.63 6.20
CA LEU A 139 -47.10 13.06 7.57
C LEU A 139 -47.72 11.92 8.38
N LEU A 140 -47.22 11.74 9.60
CA LEU A 140 -47.67 10.72 10.54
C LEU A 140 -48.48 11.31 11.70
N GLU A 141 -49.26 10.45 12.36
CA GLU A 141 -49.86 10.79 13.65
C GLU A 141 -48.78 10.83 14.74
N LYS A 142 -48.96 11.69 15.76
CA LYS A 142 -47.97 11.90 16.84
C LYS A 142 -47.57 10.63 17.62
N ASN A 143 -48.44 9.63 17.67
CA ASN A 143 -48.21 8.39 18.41
C ASN A 143 -47.96 7.20 17.48
N HIS A 144 -47.43 7.46 16.28
CA HIS A 144 -47.05 6.40 15.35
C HIS A 144 -46.01 5.49 15.98
N LYS A 145 -46.24 4.17 15.88
CA LYS A 145 -45.34 3.15 16.44
C LYS A 145 -44.44 2.59 15.36
N VAL A 146 -43.24 2.21 15.76
CA VAL A 146 -42.27 1.53 14.89
C VAL A 146 -41.94 0.16 15.43
N ASP A 147 -41.64 -0.79 14.56
CA ASP A 147 -41.36 -2.19 14.91
C ASP A 147 -39.91 -2.40 15.39
N VAL A 148 -39.47 -1.57 16.33
CA VAL A 148 -38.15 -1.61 16.98
C VAL A 148 -38.28 -1.09 18.43
N PRO A 149 -37.29 -1.33 19.31
CA PRO A 149 -37.31 -0.75 20.65
C PRO A 149 -37.44 0.78 20.60
N GLU A 150 -38.55 1.32 21.11
CA GLU A 150 -38.81 2.77 21.17
C GLU A 150 -38.01 3.49 22.28
N ASN A 151 -37.36 2.73 23.17
CA ASN A 151 -36.48 3.27 24.20
C ASN A 151 -35.14 2.54 24.25
N LEU A 152 -34.05 3.28 24.41
CA LEU A 152 -32.67 2.80 24.46
C LEU A 152 -32.45 1.74 25.54
N SER A 153 -33.13 1.85 26.68
CA SER A 153 -33.03 0.86 27.78
C SER A 153 -33.53 -0.54 27.39
N ASN A 154 -34.30 -0.65 26.30
CA ASN A 154 -34.78 -1.91 25.74
C ASN A 154 -33.88 -2.45 24.62
N VAL A 155 -32.78 -1.76 24.28
CA VAL A 155 -31.76 -2.24 23.34
C VAL A 155 -30.81 -3.15 24.10
N ASP A 156 -30.58 -4.36 23.58
CA ASP A 156 -29.60 -5.27 24.16
C ASP A 156 -28.18 -4.77 23.86
N THR A 157 -27.52 -4.24 24.88
CA THR A 157 -26.13 -3.77 24.79
C THR A 157 -25.13 -4.83 25.27
N SER A 158 -25.56 -6.07 25.51
CA SER A 158 -24.65 -7.15 25.87
C SER A 158 -23.71 -7.50 24.71
N GLY A 159 -22.43 -7.75 25.02
CA GLY A 159 -21.42 -8.10 24.02
C GLY A 159 -20.80 -6.94 23.23
N PHE A 160 -21.22 -5.69 23.48
CA PHE A 160 -20.57 -4.50 22.94
C PHE A 160 -19.29 -4.17 23.69
N VAL A 161 -18.21 -3.91 22.94
CA VAL A 161 -16.91 -3.53 23.48
C VAL A 161 -16.46 -2.22 22.84
N THR A 162 -15.94 -1.30 23.64
CA THR A 162 -15.42 -0.01 23.17
C THR A 162 -14.22 -0.22 22.25
N VAL A 163 -14.16 0.52 21.15
CA VAL A 163 -13.06 0.51 20.18
C VAL A 163 -12.60 1.94 19.88
N LEU A 164 -11.37 2.06 19.39
CA LEU A 164 -10.76 3.36 19.03
C LEU A 164 -10.78 4.36 20.19
N GLU A 165 -10.62 3.90 21.42
CA GLU A 165 -10.54 4.75 22.60
C GLU A 165 -9.07 5.04 22.91
N ASN A 166 -8.74 6.31 23.08
CA ASN A 166 -7.44 6.73 23.56
C ASN A 166 -7.37 6.37 25.07
N PRO A 167 -6.40 5.54 25.51
CA PRO A 167 -6.32 5.10 26.90
C PRO A 167 -6.03 6.22 27.91
N GLU A 168 -5.44 7.32 27.46
CA GLU A 168 -5.06 8.46 28.30
C GLU A 168 -6.19 9.47 28.45
N THR A 169 -6.89 9.79 27.36
CA THR A 169 -7.94 10.83 27.36
C THR A 169 -9.35 10.26 27.50
N GLY A 170 -9.56 8.97 27.16
CA GLY A 170 -10.88 8.35 27.06
C GLY A 170 -11.72 8.85 25.88
N GLU A 171 -11.13 9.67 25.00
CA GLU A 171 -11.78 10.16 23.80
C GLU A 171 -11.56 9.21 22.62
N THR A 172 -12.41 9.31 21.60
CA THR A 172 -12.25 8.48 20.40
C THR A 172 -11.11 8.99 19.49
N GLU A 173 -10.26 8.07 19.04
CA GLU A 173 -9.23 8.28 18.02
C GLU A 173 -9.80 8.24 16.58
N PHE A 174 -11.12 8.13 16.42
CA PHE A 174 -11.77 7.90 15.14
C PHE A 174 -11.35 8.90 14.06
N TYR A 175 -11.40 10.19 14.37
CA TYR A 175 -11.07 11.23 13.39
C TYR A 175 -9.57 11.32 13.09
N ASP A 176 -8.71 11.07 14.07
CA ASP A 176 -7.26 11.08 13.86
C ASP A 176 -6.83 9.91 12.95
N ARG A 177 -7.42 8.73 13.16
CA ARG A 177 -7.23 7.58 12.27
C ARG A 177 -7.82 7.83 10.89
N MET A 178 -8.98 8.46 10.80
CA MET A 178 -9.60 8.80 9.52
C MET A 178 -8.72 9.78 8.75
N GLU A 179 -8.18 10.82 9.40
CA GLU A 179 -7.29 11.78 8.77
C GLU A 179 -6.01 11.10 8.27
N ALA A 180 -5.43 10.19 9.06
CA ALA A 180 -4.22 9.45 8.68
C ALA A 180 -4.44 8.48 7.50
N THR A 181 -5.63 7.90 7.36
CA THR A 181 -5.91 6.83 6.37
C THR A 181 -6.70 7.30 5.16
N LEU A 182 -7.66 8.19 5.37
CA LEU A 182 -8.66 8.66 4.41
C LEU A 182 -8.66 10.19 4.26
N GLY A 183 -7.65 10.92 4.78
CA GLY A 183 -7.63 12.39 4.78
C GLY A 183 -7.61 13.04 3.38
N LYS A 184 -7.36 12.27 2.31
CA LYS A 184 -7.52 12.76 0.92
C LYS A 184 -8.98 12.70 0.47
N GLN A 185 -9.78 11.83 1.07
CA GLN A 185 -11.16 11.53 0.70
C GLN A 185 -12.18 12.22 1.61
N PHE A 186 -11.94 12.22 2.92
CA PHE A 186 -12.87 12.78 3.91
C PHE A 186 -12.12 13.74 4.83
N GLU A 187 -12.67 14.94 5.00
CA GLU A 187 -12.13 15.95 5.91
C GLU A 187 -13.28 16.60 6.68
N TYR A 188 -13.36 16.29 7.98
CA TYR A 188 -14.37 16.86 8.88
C TYR A 188 -13.74 17.92 9.77
N GLY A 189 -14.28 19.14 9.69
CA GLY A 189 -13.93 20.23 10.60
C GLY A 189 -14.67 20.12 11.95
N PRO A 190 -14.38 21.02 12.90
CA PRO A 190 -14.79 20.88 14.31
C PRO A 190 -16.30 20.64 14.50
N GLN A 191 -17.15 21.33 13.75
CA GLN A 191 -18.61 21.23 13.84
C GLN A 191 -19.17 19.87 13.37
N PHE A 192 -18.40 19.10 12.58
CA PHE A 192 -18.76 17.75 12.13
C PHE A 192 -17.98 16.64 12.84
N ARG A 193 -17.08 16.99 13.77
CA ARG A 193 -16.35 16.02 14.62
C ARG A 193 -17.16 15.69 15.89
N THR A 194 -18.36 15.13 15.71
CA THR A 194 -19.36 14.94 16.78
C THR A 194 -19.32 13.55 17.42
N LEU A 195 -18.69 12.55 16.78
CA LEU A 195 -18.62 11.19 17.31
C LEU A 195 -17.70 11.14 18.54
N LYS A 196 -18.20 10.58 19.65
CA LYS A 196 -17.52 10.52 20.96
C LYS A 196 -17.08 9.13 21.36
N GLN A 197 -17.91 8.12 21.11
CA GLN A 197 -17.61 6.74 21.47
C GLN A 197 -18.17 5.76 20.45
N ILE A 198 -17.43 4.70 20.18
CA ILE A 198 -17.85 3.59 19.33
C ILE A 198 -17.73 2.30 20.14
N LYS A 199 -18.81 1.52 20.17
CA LYS A 199 -18.77 0.14 20.65
C LYS A 199 -19.20 -0.80 19.54
N ILE A 200 -18.52 -1.94 19.45
CA ILE A 200 -18.81 -2.98 18.46
C ILE A 200 -19.24 -4.24 19.20
N ASN A 201 -20.37 -4.82 18.77
CA ASN A 201 -20.79 -6.12 19.24
C ASN A 201 -19.87 -7.22 18.67
N GLN A 202 -19.21 -7.99 19.53
CA GLN A 202 -18.23 -9.00 19.09
C GLN A 202 -18.85 -10.18 18.32
N THR A 203 -20.18 -10.36 18.38
CA THR A 203 -20.88 -11.44 17.69
C THR A 203 -21.58 -10.96 16.43
N THR A 204 -22.35 -9.86 16.51
CA THR A 204 -23.15 -9.38 15.38
C THR A 204 -22.41 -8.36 14.51
N LEU A 205 -21.33 -7.75 15.02
CA LEU A 205 -20.62 -6.61 14.43
C LEU A 205 -21.45 -5.32 14.35
N ASP A 206 -22.58 -5.27 15.05
CA ASP A 206 -23.40 -4.06 15.18
C ASP A 206 -22.65 -2.94 15.91
N TYR A 207 -23.03 -1.69 15.64
CA TYR A 207 -22.46 -0.53 16.30
C TYR A 207 -23.42 0.06 17.34
N LEU A 208 -22.85 0.45 18.48
CA LEU A 208 -23.49 1.36 19.43
C LEU A 208 -22.60 2.60 19.54
N ILE A 209 -23.12 3.74 19.12
CA ILE A 209 -22.34 4.95 18.88
C ILE A 209 -22.91 6.08 19.74
N GLU A 210 -22.04 6.81 20.41
CA GLU A 210 -22.42 8.05 21.09
C GLU A 210 -21.91 9.24 20.29
N VAL A 211 -22.81 10.18 20.03
CA VAL A 211 -22.55 11.41 19.28
C VAL A 211 -23.00 12.59 20.13
N GLU A 212 -22.19 13.64 20.14
CA GLU A 212 -22.45 14.86 20.89
C GLU A 212 -22.09 16.09 20.06
N LEU A 213 -23.08 16.97 19.88
CA LEU A 213 -22.90 18.27 19.25
C LEU A 213 -22.32 19.27 20.26
N ASP A 214 -21.54 20.22 19.78
CA ASP A 214 -21.09 21.37 20.57
C ASP A 214 -22.28 22.14 21.19
N GLU A 215 -22.16 22.51 22.47
CA GLU A 215 -23.26 23.17 23.20
C GLU A 215 -23.68 24.50 22.57
N GLN A 216 -22.71 25.30 22.09
CA GLN A 216 -23.01 26.58 21.46
C GLN A 216 -23.74 26.37 20.12
N MET A 217 -23.30 25.41 19.32
CA MET A 217 -23.99 25.02 18.07
C MET A 217 -25.42 24.53 18.35
N TRP A 218 -25.62 23.75 19.41
CA TRP A 218 -26.94 23.26 19.82
C TRP A 218 -27.88 24.39 20.24
N GLU A 219 -27.42 25.29 21.12
CA GLU A 219 -28.22 26.42 21.62
C GLU A 219 -28.61 27.37 20.48
N THR A 220 -27.64 27.77 19.66
CA THR A 220 -27.87 28.66 18.51
C THR A 220 -28.77 27.99 17.48
N GLY A 221 -28.51 26.73 17.14
CA GLY A 221 -29.33 26.01 16.17
C GLY A 221 -30.78 25.84 16.62
N ASN A 222 -31.02 25.59 17.92
CA ASN A 222 -32.36 25.57 18.47
C ASN A 222 -33.07 26.92 18.39
N ALA A 223 -32.36 28.01 18.64
CA ALA A 223 -32.91 29.37 18.54
C ALA A 223 -33.23 29.76 17.09
N GLU A 224 -32.43 29.29 16.12
CA GLU A 224 -32.62 29.52 14.68
C GLU A 224 -33.73 28.64 14.08
N GLY A 225 -34.06 27.52 14.72
CA GLY A 225 -35.17 26.66 14.33
C GLY A 225 -34.78 25.36 13.61
N TYR A 226 -33.54 24.88 13.74
CA TYR A 226 -33.17 23.53 13.30
C TYR A 226 -34.06 22.49 13.99
N VAL A 227 -34.42 21.43 13.27
CA VAL A 227 -35.17 20.27 13.78
C VAL A 227 -34.21 19.21 14.31
N LEU A 228 -33.30 18.70 13.48
CA LEU A 228 -32.28 17.70 13.85
C LEU A 228 -30.90 18.32 14.09
N CYS A 229 -30.58 19.41 13.37
CA CYS A 229 -29.21 19.89 13.16
C CYS A 229 -28.34 18.85 12.41
N PRO A 230 -27.93 19.10 11.14
CA PRO A 230 -27.28 18.08 10.31
C PRO A 230 -26.07 17.35 10.92
N PRO A 231 -25.13 18.01 11.64
CA PRO A 231 -23.95 17.34 12.17
C PRO A 231 -24.24 16.26 13.24
N LEU A 232 -25.40 16.34 13.90
CA LEU A 232 -25.81 15.37 14.91
C LEU A 232 -26.12 14.00 14.28
N VAL A 233 -26.89 14.00 13.19
CA VAL A 233 -27.21 12.77 12.45
C VAL A 233 -26.04 12.32 11.59
N ASP A 234 -25.32 13.26 10.96
CA ASP A 234 -24.15 12.94 10.15
C ASP A 234 -23.05 12.24 10.95
N GLY A 235 -22.82 12.63 12.21
CA GLY A 235 -21.87 11.96 13.11
C GLY A 235 -22.10 10.46 13.25
N VAL A 236 -23.35 10.00 13.18
CA VAL A 236 -23.68 8.57 13.15
C VAL A 236 -23.37 7.97 11.79
N LEU A 237 -23.72 8.66 10.69
CA LEU A 237 -23.45 8.18 9.33
C LEU A 237 -21.94 8.04 9.04
N GLN A 238 -21.12 8.87 9.67
CA GLN A 238 -19.66 8.81 9.58
C GLN A 238 -19.10 7.45 10.02
N ILE A 239 -19.80 6.68 10.88
CA ILE A 239 -19.31 5.36 11.33
C ILE A 239 -18.97 4.41 10.18
N PHE A 240 -19.62 4.54 9.03
CA PHE A 240 -19.33 3.67 7.88
C PHE A 240 -17.93 3.89 7.30
N ALA A 241 -17.30 5.04 7.56
CA ALA A 241 -15.89 5.25 7.28
C ALA A 241 -14.97 4.33 8.12
N TYR A 242 -15.44 3.80 9.26
CA TYR A 242 -14.69 2.79 10.04
C TYR A 242 -14.32 1.56 9.21
N ASN A 243 -15.21 1.09 8.34
CA ASN A 243 -14.92 -0.03 7.45
C ASN A 243 -13.94 0.40 6.33
N LEU A 244 -14.08 1.63 5.82
CA LEU A 244 -13.18 2.19 4.80
C LEU A 244 -11.76 2.40 5.35
N MET A 245 -11.60 2.73 6.64
CA MET A 245 -10.28 2.82 7.27
C MET A 245 -9.55 1.48 7.33
N GLN A 246 -10.29 0.36 7.39
CA GLN A 246 -9.71 -0.99 7.35
C GLN A 246 -9.42 -1.47 5.93
N ALA A 247 -10.10 -0.90 4.94
CA ALA A 247 -9.98 -1.24 3.52
C ALA A 247 -9.93 0.05 2.68
N THR A 248 -8.80 0.76 2.75
CA THR A 248 -8.60 2.11 2.16
C THR A 248 -8.69 2.16 0.63
N ASP A 249 -8.69 0.98 -0.02
CA ASP A 249 -8.92 0.83 -1.45
C ASP A 249 -10.39 0.88 -1.86
N LEU A 250 -11.29 0.73 -0.88
CA LEU A 250 -12.73 0.85 -1.08
C LEU A 250 -13.15 2.31 -0.94
N TYR A 251 -14.09 2.70 -1.78
CA TYR A 251 -14.75 3.99 -1.72
C TYR A 251 -16.26 3.78 -1.70
N GLY A 252 -16.95 4.46 -0.78
CA GLY A 252 -18.39 4.38 -0.61
C GLY A 252 -19.02 5.76 -0.66
N PHE A 253 -20.13 5.91 -1.39
CA PHE A 253 -20.93 7.14 -1.36
C PHE A 253 -22.41 6.85 -1.13
N PRO A 254 -23.14 7.73 -0.40
CA PRO A 254 -24.56 7.54 -0.13
C PRO A 254 -25.35 7.60 -1.43
N LEU A 255 -26.25 6.64 -1.65
CA LEU A 255 -27.10 6.60 -2.85
C LEU A 255 -28.55 6.93 -2.49
N ARG A 256 -29.07 6.31 -1.44
CA ARG A 256 -30.45 6.53 -0.98
C ARG A 256 -30.68 6.00 0.41
N VAL A 257 -31.74 6.47 1.04
CA VAL A 257 -32.30 5.86 2.25
C VAL A 257 -33.74 5.45 2.02
N LYS A 258 -34.17 4.32 2.58
CA LYS A 258 -35.53 3.83 2.49
C LYS A 258 -36.16 3.62 3.86
N ASN A 259 -37.48 3.77 3.91
CA ASN A 259 -38.31 3.57 5.10
C ASN A 259 -37.75 4.34 6.32
N THR A 260 -37.50 5.64 6.14
CA THR A 260 -36.98 6.51 7.21
C THR A 260 -38.13 7.11 7.99
N THR A 261 -38.20 6.88 9.29
CA THR A 261 -39.27 7.42 10.16
C THR A 261 -38.69 8.39 11.17
N PHE A 262 -39.19 9.63 11.15
CA PHE A 262 -38.90 10.66 12.14
C PHE A 262 -40.11 10.80 13.06
N LEU A 263 -39.89 10.62 14.37
CA LEU A 263 -40.93 10.62 15.41
C LEU A 263 -40.99 11.93 16.21
N GLY A 264 -39.88 12.66 16.26
CA GLY A 264 -39.81 13.92 17.00
C GLY A 264 -38.40 14.48 17.06
N LYS A 265 -38.29 15.71 17.55
CA LYS A 265 -37.01 16.42 17.70
C LYS A 265 -36.25 15.91 18.94
N PRO A 266 -34.92 15.70 18.86
CA PRO A 266 -34.11 15.42 20.05
C PRO A 266 -34.13 16.59 21.04
N THR A 267 -34.00 16.29 22.34
CA THR A 267 -34.10 17.27 23.44
C THR A 267 -32.75 17.73 23.99
N THR A 268 -31.67 17.08 23.57
CA THR A 268 -30.29 17.27 24.05
C THR A 268 -29.30 17.25 22.88
N PRO A 269 -28.13 17.90 23.01
CA PRO A 269 -27.05 17.80 22.03
C PRO A 269 -26.43 16.40 21.92
N ARG A 270 -26.79 15.46 22.80
CA ARG A 270 -26.22 14.12 22.86
C ARG A 270 -27.22 13.05 22.46
N ILE A 271 -26.83 12.19 21.54
CA ILE A 271 -27.63 11.06 21.07
C ILE A 271 -26.83 9.76 21.13
N THR A 272 -27.55 8.64 21.21
CA THR A 272 -27.00 7.30 21.08
C THR A 272 -27.64 6.64 19.87
N ALA A 273 -26.83 6.08 18.99
CA ALA A 273 -27.31 5.35 17.83
C ALA A 273 -26.96 3.87 17.91
N HIS A 274 -27.94 3.02 17.62
CA HIS A 274 -27.73 1.60 17.40
C HIS A 274 -27.83 1.32 15.90
N VAL A 275 -26.78 0.73 15.32
CA VAL A 275 -26.69 0.42 13.90
C VAL A 275 -26.59 -1.09 13.75
N SER A 276 -27.67 -1.71 13.30
CA SER A 276 -27.70 -3.13 12.96
C SER A 276 -27.19 -3.34 11.54
N LYS A 277 -26.03 -3.99 11.39
CA LYS A 277 -25.39 -4.15 10.07
C LYS A 277 -26.11 -5.17 9.21
N SER A 278 -26.21 -4.89 7.91
CA SER A 278 -26.55 -5.91 6.92
C SER A 278 -25.37 -6.87 6.72
N LEU A 279 -25.66 -8.15 6.48
CA LEU A 279 -24.63 -9.12 6.08
C LEU A 279 -23.86 -8.67 4.83
N GLU A 280 -24.49 -7.91 3.93
CA GLU A 280 -23.88 -7.38 2.71
C GLU A 280 -22.81 -6.31 2.99
N SER A 281 -22.90 -5.61 4.12
CA SER A 281 -21.93 -4.56 4.51
C SER A 281 -20.80 -5.10 5.40
N HIS A 282 -20.73 -6.42 5.58
CA HIS A 282 -19.63 -7.06 6.27
C HIS A 282 -18.42 -7.14 5.34
N LEU A 283 -17.27 -6.64 5.83
CA LEU A 283 -16.01 -6.87 5.15
C LEU A 283 -15.72 -8.37 5.14
N THR A 284 -15.43 -8.88 3.95
CA THR A 284 -15.02 -10.27 3.73
C THR A 284 -13.56 -10.31 3.30
N THR A 285 -12.93 -11.47 3.32
CA THR A 285 -11.59 -11.64 2.75
C THR A 285 -11.65 -12.35 1.40
N ASP A 286 -10.88 -11.85 0.44
CA ASP A 286 -10.71 -12.52 -0.84
C ASP A 286 -9.72 -13.71 -0.76
N MET A 287 -9.45 -14.35 -1.90
CA MET A 287 -8.50 -15.48 -1.95
C MET A 287 -7.04 -15.10 -1.62
N LEU A 288 -6.73 -13.80 -1.58
CA LEU A 288 -5.44 -13.25 -1.19
C LEU A 288 -5.43 -12.78 0.27
N ALA A 289 -6.48 -13.09 1.03
CA ALA A 289 -6.71 -12.63 2.40
C ALA A 289 -6.80 -11.10 2.53
N GLN A 290 -7.17 -10.38 1.45
CA GLN A 290 -7.41 -8.93 1.48
C GLN A 290 -8.86 -8.64 1.84
N LEU A 291 -9.08 -7.61 2.67
CA LEU A 291 -10.43 -7.16 3.00
C LEU A 291 -11.13 -6.57 1.77
N THR A 292 -12.36 -7.00 1.51
CA THR A 292 -13.17 -6.58 0.37
C THR A 292 -14.64 -6.44 0.72
N LEU A 293 -15.34 -5.57 -0.02
CA LEU A 293 -16.80 -5.50 -0.10
C LEU A 293 -17.25 -5.89 -1.51
N PRO A 294 -18.49 -6.41 -1.67
CA PRO A 294 -19.13 -6.50 -2.98
C PRO A 294 -19.12 -5.13 -3.68
N ILE A 295 -18.90 -5.09 -4.99
CA ILE A 295 -19.02 -3.85 -5.76
C ILE A 295 -20.50 -3.64 -6.09
N GLY A 296 -21.00 -2.40 -5.95
CA GLY A 296 -22.37 -2.04 -6.29
C GLY A 296 -23.16 -1.42 -5.14
N GLU A 297 -24.49 -1.47 -5.23
CA GLU A 297 -25.40 -1.00 -4.18
C GLU A 297 -25.37 -1.97 -2.99
N ILE A 298 -25.04 -1.46 -1.80
CA ILE A 298 -24.99 -2.21 -0.54
C ILE A 298 -25.88 -1.51 0.47
N SER A 299 -26.69 -2.28 1.20
CA SER A 299 -27.36 -1.78 2.40
C SER A 299 -26.38 -1.77 3.58
N ALA A 300 -26.12 -0.62 4.17
CA ALA A 300 -25.28 -0.48 5.36
C ALA A 300 -25.95 -1.07 6.61
N GLY A 301 -27.28 -1.04 6.68
CA GLY A 301 -28.06 -1.56 7.79
C GLY A 301 -29.24 -0.69 8.22
N ASP A 302 -29.82 -1.04 9.38
CA ASP A 302 -30.88 -0.32 10.10
C ASP A 302 -30.26 0.56 11.20
N LEU A 303 -30.45 1.87 11.10
CA LEU A 303 -29.92 2.87 12.03
C LEU A 303 -31.06 3.41 12.89
N ARG A 304 -30.87 3.36 14.21
CA ARG A 304 -31.85 3.78 15.22
C ARG A 304 -31.23 4.84 16.11
N PHE A 305 -31.86 6.01 16.20
CA PHE A 305 -31.32 7.18 16.87
C PHE A 305 -32.15 7.50 18.11
N TYR A 306 -31.50 7.44 19.26
CA TYR A 306 -32.10 7.66 20.57
C TYR A 306 -31.58 8.94 21.20
N ASP A 307 -32.46 9.69 21.83
CA ASP A 307 -32.08 10.79 22.71
C ASP A 307 -31.35 10.23 23.93
N SER A 308 -30.14 10.70 24.23
CA SER A 308 -29.34 10.11 25.31
C SER A 308 -29.84 10.45 26.72
N VAL A 309 -30.73 11.43 26.87
CA VAL A 309 -31.29 11.84 28.16
C VAL A 309 -32.63 11.15 28.42
N THR A 310 -33.56 11.19 27.45
CA THR A 310 -34.88 10.56 27.60
C THR A 310 -34.84 9.07 27.27
N GLY A 311 -33.87 8.64 26.47
CA GLY A 311 -33.78 7.31 25.89
C GLY A 311 -34.77 7.08 24.75
N GLU A 312 -35.60 8.06 24.38
CA GLU A 312 -36.64 7.88 23.37
C GLU A 312 -36.05 7.84 21.96
N LEU A 313 -36.56 6.92 21.14
CA LEU A 313 -36.26 6.85 19.71
C LEU A 313 -36.90 8.04 19.00
N PHE A 314 -36.12 8.79 18.24
CA PHE A 314 -36.61 9.98 17.53
C PHE A 314 -36.44 9.90 16.00
N LEU A 315 -35.51 9.08 15.51
CA LEU A 315 -35.28 8.82 14.09
C LEU A 315 -34.90 7.35 13.88
N ARG A 316 -35.42 6.74 12.81
CA ARG A 316 -35.00 5.43 12.31
C ARG A 316 -34.78 5.51 10.80
N ILE A 317 -33.66 5.00 10.33
CA ILE A 317 -33.37 4.78 8.90
C ILE A 317 -33.28 3.27 8.73
N GLU A 318 -34.31 2.63 8.18
CA GLU A 318 -34.34 1.16 8.10
C GLU A 318 -33.34 0.60 7.09
N GLN A 319 -33.13 1.30 5.97
CA GLN A 319 -32.13 0.92 4.97
C GLN A 319 -31.34 2.14 4.52
N TYR A 320 -30.09 2.21 4.96
CA TYR A 320 -29.12 3.16 4.44
C TYR A 320 -28.32 2.53 3.30
N ILE A 321 -28.56 2.92 2.04
CA ILE A 321 -27.94 2.30 0.87
C ILE A 321 -26.83 3.20 0.34
N PHE A 322 -25.64 2.63 0.22
CA PHE A 322 -24.47 3.27 -0.38
C PHE A 322 -23.99 2.46 -1.57
N PHE A 323 -23.27 3.11 -2.48
CA PHE A 323 -22.61 2.44 -3.59
C PHE A 323 -21.13 2.23 -3.24
N ALA A 324 -20.68 0.99 -3.26
CA ALA A 324 -19.29 0.60 -3.02
C ALA A 324 -18.55 0.41 -4.35
N VAL A 325 -17.42 1.09 -4.50
CA VAL A 325 -16.48 0.91 -5.60
C VAL A 325 -15.09 0.65 -5.03
N ASN A 326 -14.21 0.08 -5.86
CA ASN A 326 -12.80 0.00 -5.55
C ASN A 326 -12.04 0.95 -6.49
N SER A 327 -11.80 2.18 -6.03
CA SER A 327 -11.13 3.21 -6.83
C SER A 327 -9.66 2.91 -7.09
N ASN A 328 -9.06 1.99 -6.32
CA ASN A 328 -7.66 1.61 -6.41
C ASN A 328 -7.44 0.23 -7.05
N TRP A 329 -8.45 -0.36 -7.67
CA TRP A 329 -8.32 -1.67 -8.34
C TRP A 329 -7.30 -1.65 -9.49
N THR A 330 -6.99 -0.47 -10.03
CA THR A 330 -5.91 -0.27 -11.00
C THR A 330 -4.55 0.06 -10.36
N SER A 331 -4.52 0.40 -9.06
CA SER A 331 -3.42 1.15 -8.47
C SER A 331 -2.66 0.44 -7.35
N ILE A 332 -3.31 -0.43 -6.55
CA ILE A 332 -2.71 -0.89 -5.28
C ILE A 332 -2.67 -2.41 -5.08
N SER A 333 -3.57 -3.20 -5.67
CA SER A 333 -3.72 -4.59 -5.23
C SER A 333 -2.52 -5.51 -5.51
N LYS A 334 -1.54 -5.10 -6.31
CA LYS A 334 -0.44 -5.95 -6.74
C LYS A 334 0.85 -5.15 -6.74
N SER A 335 1.72 -5.43 -5.77
CA SER A 335 3.15 -5.12 -5.95
C SER A 335 3.50 -5.56 -7.36
N LYS A 336 3.94 -4.63 -8.22
CA LYS A 336 4.45 -4.99 -9.53
C LYS A 336 5.73 -5.81 -9.42
N HIS A 337 6.15 -6.19 -8.20
CA HIS A 337 7.33 -6.93 -7.93
C HIS A 337 7.04 -8.20 -7.15
N ILE A 338 7.69 -9.30 -7.53
CA ILE A 338 7.72 -10.56 -6.79
C ILE A 338 9.12 -10.79 -6.20
N ILE A 339 9.19 -11.58 -5.14
CA ILE A 339 10.46 -12.15 -4.71
C ILE A 339 10.71 -13.39 -5.56
N ASP A 340 11.72 -13.33 -6.41
CA ASP A 340 12.21 -14.43 -7.20
C ASP A 340 13.55 -14.91 -6.64
N TRP A 341 13.64 -16.19 -6.29
CA TRP A 341 14.90 -16.79 -5.85
C TRP A 341 15.74 -17.10 -7.07
N GLN A 342 16.87 -16.42 -7.22
CA GLN A 342 17.74 -16.57 -8.39
C GLN A 342 19.11 -17.13 -7.99
N PRO A 343 19.75 -17.97 -8.85
CA PRO A 343 21.10 -18.42 -8.61
C PRO A 343 22.06 -17.23 -8.55
N LYS A 344 22.84 -17.14 -7.46
CA LYS A 344 23.85 -16.10 -7.29
C LYS A 344 24.99 -16.26 -8.30
N PHE A 345 25.35 -17.50 -8.61
CA PHE A 345 26.43 -17.84 -9.52
C PHE A 345 25.93 -18.12 -10.94
N MET A 346 26.82 -17.98 -11.91
CA MET A 346 26.50 -18.14 -13.32
C MET A 346 26.85 -19.54 -13.80
N GLU A 347 25.95 -20.12 -14.59
CA GLU A 347 26.20 -21.38 -15.29
C GLU A 347 27.32 -21.21 -16.34
N PRO A 348 28.00 -22.31 -16.75
CA PRO A 348 28.95 -22.26 -17.86
C PRO A 348 28.33 -21.59 -19.09
N PHE A 349 28.98 -20.54 -19.58
CA PHE A 349 28.51 -19.78 -20.73
C PHE A 349 29.15 -20.38 -22.00
N GLU A 350 28.35 -20.72 -22.99
CA GLU A 350 28.80 -21.17 -24.30
C GLU A 350 28.32 -20.17 -25.34
N PHE A 351 29.25 -19.62 -26.12
CA PHE A 351 28.92 -18.73 -27.23
C PHE A 351 28.44 -19.59 -28.41
N CYS A 352 27.29 -19.28 -29.00
CA CYS A 352 26.77 -20.03 -30.15
C CYS A 352 27.59 -19.71 -31.40
N GLU A 353 28.43 -20.64 -31.86
CA GLU A 353 29.28 -20.49 -33.05
C GLU A 353 28.48 -20.41 -34.37
N ASP A 354 27.18 -20.74 -34.37
CA ASP A 354 26.34 -20.88 -35.56
C ASP A 354 25.65 -19.59 -36.04
N SER A 355 25.97 -18.42 -35.48
CA SER A 355 25.54 -17.14 -36.07
C SER A 355 26.38 -16.84 -37.32
N PRO A 356 25.79 -16.75 -38.54
CA PRO A 356 26.55 -16.61 -39.79
C PRO A 356 27.23 -15.24 -39.97
N ASP A 357 27.03 -14.31 -39.03
CA ASP A 357 27.71 -13.04 -38.98
C ASP A 357 28.72 -13.06 -37.84
N GLU A 358 29.95 -12.61 -38.10
CA GLU A 358 30.98 -12.23 -37.11
C GLU A 358 30.41 -11.14 -36.18
N SER A 359 29.43 -11.46 -35.33
CA SER A 359 28.82 -10.48 -34.45
C SER A 359 29.87 -10.01 -33.44
N PRO A 360 30.18 -8.70 -33.38
CA PRO A 360 31.11 -8.18 -32.39
C PRO A 360 30.60 -8.52 -30.99
N ILE A 361 31.50 -8.90 -30.09
CA ILE A 361 31.19 -9.04 -28.66
C ILE A 361 30.83 -7.65 -28.16
N GLU A 362 29.56 -7.27 -28.21
CA GLU A 362 29.08 -5.99 -27.70
C GLU A 362 28.52 -6.17 -26.29
N LEU A 363 28.90 -5.27 -25.38
CA LEU A 363 28.47 -5.31 -23.98
C LEU A 363 26.94 -5.26 -23.87
N GLU A 364 26.28 -4.44 -24.70
CA GLU A 364 24.82 -4.31 -24.70
C GLU A 364 24.14 -5.63 -25.09
N ALA A 365 24.59 -6.28 -26.16
CA ALA A 365 24.07 -7.58 -26.59
C ALA A 365 24.29 -8.68 -25.53
N LEU A 366 25.47 -8.71 -24.90
CA LEU A 366 25.78 -9.64 -23.82
C LEU A 366 24.85 -9.45 -22.61
N ILE A 367 24.58 -8.19 -22.26
CA ILE A 367 23.65 -7.84 -21.19
C ILE A 367 22.23 -8.32 -21.53
N THR A 368 21.75 -8.05 -22.73
CA THR A 368 20.42 -8.45 -23.17
C THR A 368 20.26 -9.96 -23.14
N ASP A 369 21.22 -10.72 -23.65
CA ASP A 369 21.17 -12.18 -23.69
C ASP A 369 21.15 -12.80 -22.28
N LEU A 370 22.04 -12.33 -21.39
CA LEU A 370 22.07 -12.82 -20.00
C LEU A 370 20.83 -12.40 -19.20
N ALA A 371 20.26 -11.23 -19.47
CA ALA A 371 19.04 -10.76 -18.82
C ALA A 371 17.78 -11.51 -19.31
N CYS A 372 17.79 -12.00 -20.56
CA CYS A 372 16.66 -12.66 -21.22
C CYS A 372 16.80 -14.19 -21.37
N SER A 373 17.90 -14.79 -20.89
CA SER A 373 18.19 -16.22 -21.05
C SER A 373 17.07 -17.13 -20.50
N GLN A 374 16.52 -18.02 -21.36
CA GLN A 374 15.59 -19.17 -21.21
C GLN A 374 14.47 -19.18 -20.14
N SER A 375 14.37 -18.19 -19.27
CA SER A 375 13.44 -18.05 -18.15
C SER A 375 12.40 -17.00 -18.51
N GLU A 376 11.13 -17.27 -18.18
CA GLU A 376 10.03 -16.30 -18.33
C GLU A 376 10.23 -15.01 -17.50
N LYS A 377 11.19 -15.01 -16.55
CA LYS A 377 11.46 -13.88 -15.64
C LYS A 377 12.85 -13.27 -15.89
N PRO A 378 12.96 -11.91 -15.82
CA PRO A 378 14.24 -11.23 -16.00
C PRO A 378 15.19 -11.50 -14.82
N ARG A 379 16.47 -11.72 -15.14
CA ARG A 379 17.52 -11.99 -14.15
C ARG A 379 18.15 -10.69 -13.62
N ARG A 380 18.46 -10.63 -12.31
CA ARG A 380 19.23 -9.52 -11.75
C ARG A 380 20.71 -9.68 -12.06
N LEU A 381 21.33 -8.67 -12.70
CA LEU A 381 22.75 -8.68 -13.07
C LEU A 381 23.49 -7.53 -12.41
N HIS A 382 24.70 -7.78 -11.93
CA HIS A 382 25.60 -6.75 -11.43
C HIS A 382 26.79 -6.60 -12.37
N ILE A 383 27.00 -5.39 -12.85
CA ILE A 383 28.03 -5.07 -13.85
C ILE A 383 28.94 -4.03 -13.24
N VAL A 384 30.23 -4.33 -13.18
CA VAL A 384 31.24 -3.45 -12.58
C VAL A 384 32.27 -3.10 -13.64
N GLU A 385 32.35 -1.81 -13.99
CA GLU A 385 33.41 -1.28 -14.83
C GLU A 385 34.54 -0.71 -13.97
N LEU A 386 35.72 -1.29 -14.11
CA LEU A 386 36.97 -0.73 -13.56
C LEU A 386 37.50 0.28 -14.58
N ALA A 387 36.95 1.49 -14.56
CA ALA A 387 37.22 2.55 -15.53
C ALA A 387 38.64 3.14 -15.38
N GLY A 388 39.24 3.02 -14.19
CA GLY A 388 40.59 3.49 -13.92
C GLY A 388 40.66 5.02 -13.99
N ASN A 389 41.58 5.53 -14.82
CA ASN A 389 41.82 6.97 -15.03
C ASN A 389 41.01 7.59 -16.20
N ARG A 390 40.00 6.91 -16.73
CA ARG A 390 39.30 7.32 -17.95
C ARG A 390 38.31 8.45 -17.73
N ASP A 391 38.19 9.30 -18.75
CA ASP A 391 37.09 10.25 -18.85
C ASP A 391 35.76 9.51 -19.11
N PRO A 392 34.61 10.07 -18.68
CA PRO A 392 33.31 9.39 -18.77
C PRO A 392 32.96 8.95 -20.21
N GLU A 393 33.36 9.74 -21.21
CA GLU A 393 33.10 9.47 -22.62
C GLU A 393 33.85 8.24 -23.16
N GLN A 394 34.96 7.87 -22.52
CA GLN A 394 35.84 6.76 -22.92
C GLN A 394 35.43 5.42 -22.27
N THR A 395 34.47 5.44 -21.34
CA THR A 395 33.98 4.25 -20.63
C THR A 395 33.15 3.36 -21.56
N MET A 396 33.12 2.06 -21.27
CA MET A 396 32.30 1.11 -22.02
C MET A 396 30.83 1.22 -21.64
N LEU A 397 30.51 1.51 -20.38
CA LEU A 397 29.12 1.76 -19.96
C LEU A 397 28.50 2.96 -20.66
N ASN A 398 29.27 4.00 -21.00
CA ASN A 398 28.77 5.11 -21.83
C ASN A 398 28.25 4.65 -23.22
N ARG A 399 28.72 3.51 -23.72
CA ARG A 399 28.22 2.95 -24.99
C ARG A 399 26.86 2.25 -24.84
N CYS A 400 26.44 1.94 -23.61
CA CYS A 400 25.20 1.22 -23.30
C CYS A 400 24.09 2.15 -22.78
N VAL A 401 24.18 3.47 -23.00
CA VAL A 401 23.26 4.49 -22.43
C VAL A 401 21.79 4.22 -22.75
N ALA A 402 21.49 3.68 -23.94
CA ALA A 402 20.13 3.31 -24.32
C ALA A 402 19.55 2.22 -23.39
N SER A 403 20.26 1.10 -23.22
CA SER A 403 19.92 0.05 -22.26
C SER A 403 19.97 0.49 -20.79
N LEU A 404 20.86 1.41 -20.42
CA LEU A 404 20.98 1.96 -19.06
C LEU A 404 19.77 2.81 -18.64
N SER A 405 19.01 3.34 -19.60
CA SER A 405 17.91 4.27 -19.36
C SER A 405 16.54 3.61 -19.19
N GLU A 406 16.45 2.28 -19.36
CA GLU A 406 15.22 1.54 -19.10
C GLU A 406 14.87 1.57 -17.61
N LYS A 407 13.79 2.30 -17.28
CA LYS A 407 13.29 2.54 -15.91
C LYS A 407 12.96 1.26 -15.12
N GLU A 408 12.91 0.10 -15.78
CA GLU A 408 12.54 -1.19 -15.20
C GLU A 408 13.68 -2.24 -15.27
N SER A 409 14.91 -1.82 -15.57
CA SER A 409 16.05 -2.75 -15.68
C SER A 409 16.38 -3.41 -14.33
N GLN A 410 16.54 -4.74 -14.34
CA GLN A 410 16.99 -5.53 -13.18
C GLN A 410 18.52 -5.49 -13.04
N ILE A 411 19.18 -4.44 -13.51
CA ILE A 411 20.61 -4.42 -13.69
C ILE A 411 21.20 -3.32 -12.82
N GLU A 412 22.22 -3.69 -12.04
CA GLU A 412 22.95 -2.76 -11.19
C GLU A 412 24.32 -2.49 -11.82
N TYR A 413 24.55 -1.23 -12.17
CA TYR A 413 25.78 -0.79 -12.80
C TYR A 413 26.67 -0.05 -11.80
N TRP A 414 27.93 -0.46 -11.73
CA TRP A 414 28.97 0.15 -10.91
C TRP A 414 30.09 0.67 -11.80
N MET A 415 30.57 1.85 -11.45
CA MET A 415 31.78 2.40 -12.02
C MET A 415 32.79 2.69 -10.93
N VAL A 416 34.01 2.19 -11.14
CA VAL A 416 35.11 2.27 -10.18
C VAL A 416 36.28 3.00 -10.83
N ASN A 417 36.66 4.15 -10.28
CA ASN A 417 37.71 5.03 -10.80
C ASN A 417 38.88 5.16 -9.82
N ASN A 418 40.10 5.42 -10.30
CA ASN A 418 41.32 5.50 -9.48
C ASN A 418 41.40 6.72 -8.54
N THR A 419 40.50 7.70 -8.68
CA THR A 419 40.53 8.90 -7.84
C THR A 419 39.13 9.42 -7.56
N SER A 420 38.95 10.09 -6.43
CA SER A 420 37.69 10.74 -6.07
C SER A 420 37.29 11.83 -7.07
N ASP A 421 38.27 12.57 -7.62
CA ASP A 421 38.00 13.63 -8.60
C ASP A 421 37.42 13.07 -9.90
N GLN A 422 37.95 11.95 -10.38
CA GLN A 422 37.39 11.29 -11.56
C GLN A 422 36.06 10.61 -11.29
N THR A 423 35.91 9.99 -10.12
CA THR A 423 34.63 9.43 -9.66
C THR A 423 33.55 10.52 -9.69
N LYS A 424 33.89 11.73 -9.24
CA LYS A 424 33.00 12.90 -9.26
C LYS A 424 32.70 13.35 -10.69
N ALA A 425 33.69 13.44 -11.58
CA ALA A 425 33.47 13.80 -12.98
C ALA A 425 32.53 12.80 -13.69
N CYS A 426 32.73 11.51 -13.44
CA CYS A 426 31.84 10.44 -13.90
C CYS A 426 30.43 10.58 -13.33
N TYR A 427 30.30 10.79 -12.02
CA TYR A 427 29.01 11.02 -11.37
C TYR A 427 28.26 12.18 -12.02
N GLU A 428 28.89 13.33 -12.18
CA GLU A 428 28.26 14.52 -12.78
C GLU A 428 27.80 14.29 -14.22
N PHE A 429 28.61 13.57 -15.02
CA PHE A 429 28.29 13.25 -16.41
C PHE A 429 27.07 12.31 -16.54
N PHE A 430 27.07 11.19 -15.83
CA PHE A 430 26.01 10.18 -15.93
C PHE A 430 24.73 10.60 -15.19
N HIS A 431 24.85 11.33 -14.08
CA HIS A 431 23.69 11.84 -13.34
C HIS A 431 22.89 12.86 -14.17
N LYS A 432 23.56 13.70 -14.98
CA LYS A 432 22.89 14.63 -15.90
C LYS A 432 21.98 13.91 -16.92
N HIS A 433 22.25 12.64 -17.21
CA HIS A 433 21.48 11.80 -18.12
C HIS A 433 20.45 10.92 -17.39
N ASN A 434 20.25 11.11 -16.07
CA ASN A 434 19.36 10.32 -15.22
C ASN A 434 19.66 8.80 -15.25
N LEU A 435 20.93 8.41 -15.41
CA LEU A 435 21.31 7.00 -15.44
C LEU A 435 21.60 6.47 -14.02
N PRO A 436 21.07 5.29 -13.63
CA PRO A 436 21.14 4.75 -12.27
C PRO A 436 22.46 4.02 -12.00
N LEU A 437 23.60 4.71 -12.15
CA LEU A 437 24.93 4.14 -11.85
C LEU A 437 25.32 4.37 -10.38
N ARG A 438 26.05 3.41 -9.82
CA ARG A 438 26.78 3.54 -8.56
C ARG A 438 28.25 3.81 -8.84
N PHE A 439 28.91 4.51 -7.92
CA PHE A 439 30.27 4.99 -8.11
C PHE A 439 31.13 4.64 -6.89
N ALA A 440 32.38 4.25 -7.12
CA ALA A 440 33.38 4.05 -6.07
C ALA A 440 34.75 4.56 -6.53
N ALA A 441 35.56 5.04 -5.58
CA ALA A 441 36.94 5.44 -5.82
C ALA A 441 37.91 4.32 -5.40
N TYR A 442 39.02 4.18 -6.13
CA TYR A 442 40.01 3.11 -6.04
C TYR A 442 41.36 3.65 -5.56
N ASP A 443 41.95 2.92 -4.63
CA ASP A 443 43.39 2.82 -4.38
C ASP A 443 43.65 1.32 -4.10
N GLU A 444 44.68 0.70 -4.67
CA GLU A 444 44.91 -0.77 -4.65
C GLU A 444 44.90 -1.33 -3.22
N GLU A 445 45.55 -0.61 -2.29
CA GLU A 445 45.58 -0.98 -0.88
C GLU A 445 44.24 -0.73 -0.18
N SER A 446 43.42 0.20 -0.66
CA SER A 446 42.14 0.58 -0.05
C SER A 446 40.99 -0.35 -0.44
N LEU A 447 40.90 -0.80 -1.70
CA LEU A 447 39.82 -1.68 -2.17
C LEU A 447 39.87 -3.06 -1.48
N ILE A 448 41.07 -3.62 -1.35
CA ILE A 448 41.33 -4.91 -0.67
C ILE A 448 41.04 -4.81 0.83
N ASN A 449 41.33 -3.66 1.45
CA ASN A 449 41.23 -3.50 2.90
C ASN A 449 39.90 -2.92 3.41
N SER A 450 39.07 -2.30 2.57
CA SER A 450 37.80 -1.66 2.98
C SER A 450 36.56 -2.22 2.24
N GLU A 451 36.38 -1.91 0.95
CA GLU A 451 35.18 -2.27 0.17
C GLU A 451 34.99 -3.79 0.00
N LEU A 452 36.08 -4.55 -0.23
CA LEU A 452 36.01 -6.00 -0.33
C LEU A 452 35.70 -6.69 1.02
N LYS A 453 35.91 -6.00 2.15
CA LYS A 453 35.64 -6.52 3.50
C LYS A 453 34.24 -6.15 4.00
N SER A 454 33.74 -4.95 3.71
CA SER A 454 32.49 -4.46 4.29
C SER A 454 31.56 -3.67 3.36
N GLY A 455 31.96 -3.41 2.11
CA GLY A 455 31.22 -2.59 1.14
C GLY A 455 30.14 -3.34 0.34
N LEU A 456 29.69 -2.73 -0.77
CA LEU A 456 28.79 -3.37 -1.73
C LEU A 456 29.55 -4.09 -2.87
N LEU A 457 30.86 -3.84 -2.98
CA LEU A 457 31.80 -4.53 -3.87
C LEU A 457 32.58 -5.63 -3.12
N ARG A 458 31.90 -6.37 -2.22
CA ARG A 458 32.44 -7.55 -1.54
C ARG A 458 32.79 -8.66 -2.52
N ILE A 459 33.37 -9.74 -2.01
CA ILE A 459 33.61 -10.93 -2.81
C ILE A 459 32.32 -11.41 -3.51
N CYS A 460 32.46 -11.93 -4.73
CA CYS A 460 31.35 -12.35 -5.59
C CYS A 460 30.28 -11.27 -5.80
N ALA A 461 30.68 -10.01 -6.02
CA ALA A 461 29.76 -8.90 -6.25
C ALA A 461 29.37 -8.69 -7.73
N ALA A 462 30.21 -9.13 -8.68
CA ALA A 462 30.05 -8.83 -10.11
C ALA A 462 29.71 -10.07 -10.95
N ASN A 463 28.62 -10.00 -11.73
CA ASN A 463 28.32 -10.97 -12.78
C ASN A 463 29.18 -10.72 -14.01
N ILE A 464 29.37 -9.45 -14.37
CA ILE A 464 30.23 -9.01 -15.48
C ILE A 464 31.21 -7.97 -14.96
N LEU A 465 32.50 -8.24 -15.13
CA LEU A 465 33.58 -7.27 -14.97
C LEU A 465 33.91 -6.66 -16.33
N VAL A 466 33.99 -5.33 -16.39
CA VAL A 466 34.45 -4.61 -17.58
C VAL A 466 35.80 -4.00 -17.25
N LEU A 467 36.82 -4.47 -17.98
CA LEU A 467 38.23 -4.18 -17.75
C LEU A 467 38.83 -3.52 -18.99
N HIS A 468 39.86 -2.70 -18.80
CA HIS A 468 40.53 -2.03 -19.90
C HIS A 468 42.05 -2.19 -19.81
N ARG A 469 42.67 -2.59 -20.92
CA ARG A 469 44.12 -2.84 -21.06
C ARG A 469 44.73 -1.79 -21.99
N GLU A 470 45.66 -0.98 -21.49
CA GLU A 470 46.27 0.10 -22.26
C GLU A 470 47.58 -0.31 -22.95
N ASP A 471 48.54 -0.95 -22.26
CA ASP A 471 49.82 -1.40 -22.87
C ASP A 471 50.61 -2.47 -22.05
N ASN A 472 50.34 -2.63 -20.74
CA ASN A 472 50.93 -3.67 -19.90
C ASN A 472 49.92 -4.79 -19.59
N ASP A 473 50.40 -6.02 -19.35
CA ASP A 473 49.56 -7.08 -18.79
C ASP A 473 49.13 -6.76 -17.36
N PHE A 474 47.93 -7.21 -17.00
CA PHE A 474 47.47 -7.26 -15.61
C PHE A 474 48.45 -8.10 -14.77
N LYS A 475 48.82 -7.61 -13.59
CA LYS A 475 49.67 -8.34 -12.65
C LYS A 475 48.89 -9.48 -12.00
N ASP A 476 49.60 -10.41 -11.36
CA ASP A 476 48.98 -11.50 -10.59
C ASP A 476 48.04 -10.98 -9.49
N GLU A 477 48.39 -9.85 -8.85
CA GLU A 477 47.58 -9.18 -7.84
C GLU A 477 46.27 -8.62 -8.40
N ASP A 478 46.27 -8.09 -9.63
CA ASP A 478 45.08 -7.59 -10.31
C ASP A 478 44.10 -8.75 -10.56
N TRP A 479 44.62 -9.88 -11.05
CA TRP A 479 43.84 -11.09 -11.28
C TRP A 479 43.26 -11.70 -10.01
N GLU A 480 43.94 -11.55 -8.87
CA GLU A 480 43.42 -11.93 -7.56
C GLU A 480 42.17 -11.11 -7.21
N VAL A 481 42.26 -9.79 -7.38
CA VAL A 481 41.15 -8.87 -7.14
C VAL A 481 39.97 -9.18 -8.07
N PHE A 482 40.22 -9.37 -9.36
CA PHE A 482 39.17 -9.70 -10.34
C PHE A 482 38.50 -11.03 -10.02
N ARG A 483 39.28 -12.06 -9.61
CA ARG A 483 38.74 -13.36 -9.23
C ARG A 483 37.86 -13.27 -7.98
N ARG A 484 38.23 -12.44 -7.01
CA ARG A 484 37.44 -12.23 -5.79
C ARG A 484 36.17 -11.44 -6.06
N LEU A 485 36.21 -10.43 -6.93
CA LEU A 485 35.05 -9.60 -7.30
C LEU A 485 34.04 -10.37 -8.16
N ALA A 486 34.51 -11.16 -9.11
CA ALA A 486 33.66 -11.95 -9.98
C ALA A 486 32.89 -13.01 -9.17
N VAL A 487 31.62 -13.21 -9.51
CA VAL A 487 30.87 -14.40 -9.07
C VAL A 487 31.48 -15.66 -9.69
N THR A 488 31.27 -16.81 -9.06
CA THR A 488 31.58 -18.11 -9.68
C THR A 488 30.88 -18.21 -11.03
N GLY A 489 31.64 -18.56 -12.09
CA GLY A 489 31.14 -18.56 -13.46
C GLY A 489 30.92 -17.18 -14.09
N GLY A 490 31.27 -16.08 -13.39
CA GLY A 490 31.14 -14.72 -13.88
C GLY A 490 32.04 -14.42 -15.08
N LEU A 491 31.73 -13.33 -15.78
CA LEU A 491 32.40 -12.92 -17.02
C LEU A 491 33.33 -11.74 -16.78
N ALA A 492 34.43 -11.69 -17.53
CA ALA A 492 35.29 -10.51 -17.65
C ALA A 492 35.42 -10.12 -19.13
N LEU A 493 34.87 -8.95 -19.47
CA LEU A 493 34.99 -8.34 -20.78
C LEU A 493 36.14 -7.34 -20.76
N ILE A 494 37.19 -7.63 -21.53
CA ILE A 494 38.43 -6.86 -21.52
C ILE A 494 38.55 -6.10 -22.83
N SER A 495 38.57 -4.77 -22.77
CA SER A 495 38.92 -3.90 -23.89
C SER A 495 40.43 -3.77 -24.01
N HIS A 496 40.96 -3.84 -25.24
CA HIS A 496 42.39 -3.74 -25.49
C HIS A 496 42.67 -3.11 -26.87
N SER A 497 43.83 -2.49 -27.02
CA SER A 497 44.22 -1.64 -28.17
C SER A 497 44.81 -2.42 -29.35
N ASN A 498 45.28 -3.66 -29.14
CA ASN A 498 46.00 -4.48 -30.12
C ASN A 498 45.15 -5.67 -30.60
N THR A 499 45.46 -6.25 -31.77
CA THR A 499 44.83 -7.52 -32.20
C THR A 499 45.41 -8.76 -31.48
N GLU A 500 46.19 -8.58 -30.42
CA GLU A 500 46.85 -9.67 -29.68
C GLU A 500 45.90 -10.27 -28.63
N GLN A 501 45.71 -11.58 -28.70
CA GLN A 501 44.88 -12.34 -27.78
C GLN A 501 45.45 -12.33 -26.36
N ILE A 502 44.61 -12.05 -25.35
CA ILE A 502 44.98 -12.16 -23.94
C ILE A 502 45.06 -13.64 -23.56
N SER A 503 46.20 -14.08 -23.00
CA SER A 503 46.32 -15.44 -22.44
C SER A 503 45.52 -15.52 -21.12
N PRO A 504 44.67 -16.53 -20.93
CA PRO A 504 43.85 -16.60 -19.73
C PRO A 504 44.73 -16.96 -18.51
N PRO A 505 44.61 -16.24 -17.39
CA PRO A 505 45.29 -16.59 -16.14
C PRO A 505 44.68 -17.86 -15.53
N ALA A 506 45.34 -18.40 -14.50
CA ALA A 506 44.81 -19.52 -13.74
C ALA A 506 43.41 -19.21 -13.17
N GLY A 507 42.47 -20.15 -13.33
CA GLY A 507 41.08 -19.96 -12.88
C GLY A 507 40.16 -19.27 -13.89
N TRP A 508 40.66 -18.90 -15.08
CA TRP A 508 39.87 -18.28 -16.15
C TRP A 508 39.98 -19.08 -17.46
N ARG A 509 38.94 -19.00 -18.29
CA ARG A 509 38.93 -19.56 -19.65
C ARG A 509 38.47 -18.50 -20.66
N ILE A 510 38.99 -18.53 -21.87
CA ILE A 510 38.50 -17.68 -22.97
C ILE A 510 37.19 -18.27 -23.48
N VAL A 511 36.18 -17.42 -23.65
CA VAL A 511 34.86 -17.80 -24.21
C VAL A 511 34.57 -17.06 -25.53
N GLY A 512 35.19 -15.90 -25.77
CA GLY A 512 35.07 -15.20 -27.05
C GLY A 512 36.20 -14.20 -27.27
N VAL A 513 36.54 -13.93 -28.53
CA VAL A 513 37.54 -12.95 -28.95
C VAL A 513 37.00 -12.15 -30.15
N ALA A 514 37.12 -10.82 -30.08
CA ALA A 514 36.88 -9.88 -31.17
C ALA A 514 38.08 -8.93 -31.32
N ASN A 515 38.12 -8.10 -32.38
CA ASN A 515 39.30 -7.31 -32.77
C ASN A 515 39.91 -6.45 -31.64
N ASN A 516 39.11 -5.94 -30.71
CA ASN A 516 39.53 -5.09 -29.58
C ASN A 516 38.92 -5.52 -28.23
N LEU A 517 38.35 -6.73 -28.17
CA LEU A 517 37.64 -7.24 -26.99
C LEU A 517 37.96 -8.71 -26.76
N THR A 518 38.20 -9.09 -25.51
CA THR A 518 38.32 -10.50 -25.09
C THR A 518 37.33 -10.78 -23.98
N LEU A 519 36.56 -11.86 -24.11
CA LEU A 519 35.62 -12.32 -23.10
C LEU A 519 36.17 -13.56 -22.39
N LEU A 520 36.38 -13.46 -21.09
CA LEU A 520 36.79 -14.56 -20.22
C LEU A 520 35.64 -14.97 -19.29
N GLN A 521 35.64 -16.24 -18.87
CA GLN A 521 34.77 -16.73 -17.81
C GLN A 521 35.59 -17.33 -16.67
N ALA A 522 35.23 -16.99 -15.44
CA ALA A 522 35.81 -17.57 -14.23
C ALA A 522 35.39 -19.04 -14.09
N GLN A 523 36.29 -19.89 -13.57
CA GLN A 523 36.00 -21.31 -13.33
C GLN A 523 34.86 -21.51 -12.33
N HIS A 524 34.07 -22.56 -12.55
CA HIS A 524 32.92 -22.92 -11.72
C HIS A 524 33.33 -23.76 -10.51
N MET A 525 34.14 -23.21 -9.61
CA MET A 525 34.60 -23.90 -8.40
C MET A 525 34.47 -22.97 -7.20
N LEU A 526 33.67 -23.38 -6.20
CA LEU A 526 33.88 -22.96 -4.83
C LEU A 526 35.22 -23.58 -4.41
N SER A 527 36.32 -22.84 -4.59
CA SER A 527 37.65 -23.33 -4.23
C SER A 527 37.65 -23.75 -2.76
N LYS A 528 38.42 -24.79 -2.43
CA LYS A 528 38.76 -25.04 -1.02
C LYS A 528 39.42 -23.76 -0.51
N VAL A 529 38.75 -23.17 0.47
CA VAL A 529 39.16 -22.04 1.29
C VAL A 529 40.68 -21.86 1.24
N GLU A 530 41.14 -20.81 0.56
CA GLU A 530 42.50 -20.35 0.83
C GLU A 530 42.50 -19.89 2.28
N ASN A 531 43.51 -20.30 3.05
CA ASN A 531 43.67 -20.01 4.48
C ASN A 531 43.58 -18.50 4.74
N VAL A 532 42.37 -17.97 4.84
CA VAL A 532 42.10 -16.70 5.49
C VAL A 532 42.50 -16.93 6.94
N ASP A 533 43.19 -15.97 7.54
CA ASP A 533 43.62 -16.04 8.93
C ASP A 533 42.37 -15.96 9.83
N VAL A 534 41.65 -17.07 10.00
CA VAL A 534 40.47 -17.21 10.88
C VAL A 534 40.92 -17.39 12.34
N SER A 535 42.22 -17.28 12.62
CA SER A 535 42.86 -17.75 13.86
C SER A 535 42.50 -16.99 15.15
N SER A 536 41.57 -16.02 15.13
CA SER A 536 41.24 -15.20 16.31
C SER A 536 39.75 -14.96 16.65
N LYS A 537 38.78 -15.44 15.85
CA LYS A 537 37.36 -15.10 16.09
C LYS A 537 36.66 -16.09 17.02
N SER A 538 36.14 -15.59 18.14
CA SER A 538 35.39 -16.37 19.13
C SER A 538 33.94 -16.59 18.66
N ARG A 539 33.47 -17.85 18.69
CA ARG A 539 32.19 -18.29 18.10
C ARG A 539 31.29 -19.03 19.09
N LEU A 540 29.99 -18.73 19.06
CA LEU A 540 28.94 -19.42 19.81
C LEU A 540 27.95 -20.09 18.86
N VAL A 541 27.71 -21.39 19.04
CA VAL A 541 26.69 -22.14 18.30
C VAL A 541 25.51 -22.40 19.23
N ILE A 542 24.30 -22.07 18.79
CA ILE A 542 23.05 -22.15 19.55
C ILE A 542 22.07 -23.04 18.79
N GLY A 543 21.40 -23.96 19.48
CA GLY A 543 20.27 -24.72 18.94
C GLY A 543 20.25 -26.18 19.38
N ASP A 544 19.14 -26.86 19.09
CA ASP A 544 18.84 -28.24 19.49
C ASP A 544 18.90 -29.25 18.32
N TRP A 545 19.16 -28.77 17.10
CA TRP A 545 19.27 -29.59 15.90
C TRP A 545 20.60 -30.38 15.84
N ASN A 546 20.75 -31.35 16.75
CA ASN A 546 22.02 -32.01 17.10
C ASN A 546 22.82 -32.57 15.92
N ASN A 547 22.18 -33.18 14.92
CA ASN A 547 22.88 -33.72 13.74
C ASN A 547 23.43 -32.62 12.83
N ALA A 548 22.70 -31.52 12.65
CA ALA A 548 23.16 -30.35 11.91
C ALA A 548 24.34 -29.70 12.61
N ILE A 549 24.23 -29.52 13.93
CA ILE A 549 25.28 -28.90 14.74
C ILE A 549 26.55 -29.77 14.74
N SER A 550 26.42 -31.09 14.79
CA SER A 550 27.56 -32.00 14.71
C SER A 550 28.28 -31.91 13.36
N LYS A 551 27.51 -31.91 12.25
CA LYS A 551 28.05 -31.73 10.90
C LYS A 551 28.67 -30.34 10.74
N TRP A 552 27.98 -29.29 11.19
CA TRP A 552 28.48 -27.91 11.19
C TRP A 552 29.84 -27.79 11.88
N ARG A 553 29.94 -28.32 13.10
CA ARG A 553 31.20 -28.35 13.87
C ARG A 553 32.32 -29.07 13.12
N SER A 554 32.01 -30.14 12.38
CA SER A 554 33.03 -30.83 11.57
C SER A 554 33.53 -30.01 10.37
N CYS A 555 32.68 -29.13 9.82
CA CYS A 555 33.04 -28.27 8.70
C CYS A 555 33.90 -27.07 9.15
N ILE A 556 33.65 -26.52 10.34
CA ILE A 556 34.35 -25.32 10.85
C ILE A 556 35.61 -25.63 11.68
N ASN A 557 35.79 -26.85 12.19
CA ASN A 557 36.91 -27.22 13.09
C ASN A 557 38.22 -27.64 12.39
N GLN A 558 38.41 -27.36 11.10
CA GLN A 558 39.64 -27.78 10.40
C GLN A 558 40.87 -26.93 10.77
N ASP A 559 40.70 -25.71 11.30
CA ASP A 559 41.79 -24.74 11.56
C ASP A 559 41.78 -24.08 12.96
N ASN A 560 41.83 -24.85 14.06
CA ASN A 560 42.02 -24.31 15.44
C ASN A 560 40.93 -23.36 16.00
N MET A 561 39.67 -23.46 15.56
CA MET A 561 38.54 -22.70 16.12
C MET A 561 37.97 -23.35 17.39
N SER A 562 38.01 -22.69 18.55
CA SER A 562 37.32 -23.14 19.77
C SER A 562 35.87 -22.61 19.81
N ALA A 563 34.93 -23.30 19.14
CA ALA A 563 33.51 -22.93 19.17
C ALA A 563 32.81 -23.41 20.46
N SER A 564 32.15 -22.48 21.17
CA SER A 564 31.27 -22.77 22.31
C SER A 564 29.90 -23.25 21.82
N TYR A 565 29.23 -24.13 22.55
CA TYR A 565 27.92 -24.70 22.18
C TYR A 565 26.89 -24.56 23.30
N ALA A 566 25.72 -23.96 23.00
CA ALA A 566 24.56 -23.88 23.88
C ALA A 566 23.35 -24.61 23.27
N GLU A 567 22.68 -25.45 24.06
CA GLU A 567 21.51 -26.21 23.61
C GLU A 567 20.24 -25.34 23.52
N SER A 568 20.20 -24.24 24.28
CA SER A 568 19.07 -23.32 24.33
C SER A 568 19.52 -21.86 24.36
N THR A 569 18.60 -20.95 24.03
CA THR A 569 18.86 -19.50 24.08
C THR A 569 19.18 -19.00 25.49
N GLU A 570 18.55 -19.55 26.53
CA GLU A 570 18.84 -19.23 27.92
C GLU A 570 20.29 -19.59 28.30
N GLN A 571 20.75 -20.79 27.92
CA GLN A 571 22.15 -21.19 28.10
C GLN A 571 23.11 -20.31 27.30
N ALA A 572 22.71 -19.87 26.11
CA ALA A 572 23.51 -18.98 25.28
C ALA A 572 23.67 -17.60 25.92
N ILE A 573 22.59 -17.03 26.45
CA ILE A 573 22.60 -15.76 27.19
C ILE A 573 23.56 -15.86 28.38
N ASN A 574 23.46 -16.89 29.21
CA ASN A 574 24.36 -17.06 30.35
C ASN A 574 25.84 -17.09 29.93
N ARG A 575 26.16 -17.78 28.83
CA ARG A 575 27.53 -17.81 28.29
C ARG A 575 28.00 -16.47 27.75
N ILE A 576 27.11 -15.68 27.13
CA ILE A 576 27.44 -14.32 26.66
C ILE A 576 27.79 -13.45 27.86
N ILE A 577 27.01 -13.52 28.94
CA ILE A 577 27.26 -12.80 30.19
C ILE A 577 28.62 -13.20 30.77
N GLU A 578 28.88 -14.50 30.95
CA GLU A 578 30.16 -15.03 31.47
C GLU A 578 31.37 -14.56 30.65
N LYS A 579 31.26 -14.63 29.32
CA LYS A 579 32.32 -14.20 28.39
C LYS A 579 32.57 -12.69 28.49
N TYR A 580 31.50 -11.89 28.51
CA TYR A 580 31.58 -10.43 28.68
C TYR A 580 32.30 -10.04 29.98
N GLU A 581 32.02 -10.71 31.10
CA GLU A 581 32.71 -10.47 32.38
C GLU A 581 34.23 -10.70 32.31
N THR A 582 34.69 -11.55 31.38
CA THR A 582 36.12 -11.83 31.15
C THR A 582 36.75 -10.98 30.03
N SER A 583 35.99 -10.02 29.46
CA SER A 583 36.37 -9.20 28.31
C SER A 583 36.71 -9.98 27.02
N ASP A 584 36.34 -11.27 26.95
CA ASP A 584 36.46 -12.12 25.77
C ASP A 584 35.06 -12.25 25.15
N ARG A 585 34.81 -11.69 23.96
CA ARG A 585 33.45 -11.60 23.39
C ARG A 585 33.22 -12.60 22.28
N PHE A 586 31.97 -12.81 21.86
CA PHE A 586 31.66 -13.58 20.66
C PHE A 586 31.55 -12.66 19.45
N ASN A 587 32.31 -12.94 18.40
CA ASN A 587 32.24 -12.23 17.12
C ASN A 587 31.21 -12.85 16.17
N GLU A 588 30.97 -14.16 16.31
CA GLU A 588 30.09 -14.93 15.45
C GLU A 588 29.15 -15.77 16.31
N ILE A 589 27.85 -15.67 16.05
CA ILE A 589 26.80 -16.44 16.71
C ILE A 589 26.03 -17.20 15.64
N ASP A 590 26.14 -18.53 15.63
CA ASP A 590 25.40 -19.38 14.70
C ASP A 590 24.14 -19.91 15.41
N TYR A 591 22.98 -19.36 15.06
CA TYR A 591 21.68 -19.71 15.63
C TYR A 591 20.95 -20.70 14.73
N PHE A 592 20.96 -21.98 15.07
CA PHE A 592 20.27 -23.03 14.33
C PHE A 592 18.85 -23.21 14.85
N PHE A 593 17.88 -23.10 13.94
CA PHE A 593 16.48 -23.34 14.24
C PHE A 593 15.83 -24.25 13.20
N ARG A 594 14.99 -25.16 13.68
CA ARG A 594 14.07 -25.92 12.86
C ARG A 594 12.74 -25.98 13.60
N ASN A 595 11.64 -25.68 12.91
CA ASN A 595 10.35 -25.71 13.58
C ASN A 595 10.01 -27.12 14.08
N THR A 596 9.61 -27.20 15.34
CA THR A 596 9.15 -28.39 16.05
C THR A 596 7.62 -28.33 16.21
N SER A 597 6.98 -29.45 16.51
CA SER A 597 5.50 -29.52 16.56
C SER A 597 4.86 -28.71 17.70
N ASP A 598 5.65 -28.27 18.67
CA ASP A 598 5.26 -27.53 19.87
C ASP A 598 5.24 -26.00 19.70
N ASP A 599 5.76 -25.46 18.60
CA ASP A 599 5.67 -24.02 18.26
C ASP A 599 5.23 -23.80 16.80
N PRO A 600 3.99 -24.19 16.41
CA PRO A 600 3.54 -24.20 15.02
C PRO A 600 3.58 -22.81 14.34
N THR A 601 3.47 -21.73 15.11
CA THR A 601 3.53 -20.34 14.64
C THR A 601 4.94 -19.75 14.67
N GLY A 602 5.88 -20.39 15.38
CA GLY A 602 7.23 -19.87 15.62
C GLY A 602 7.27 -18.69 16.59
N GLU A 603 6.21 -18.47 17.38
CA GLU A 603 6.09 -17.33 18.28
C GLU A 603 7.14 -17.40 19.41
N GLN A 604 7.33 -18.58 20.00
CA GLN A 604 8.34 -18.77 21.05
C GLN A 604 9.75 -18.63 20.50
N ALA A 605 9.99 -19.12 19.28
CA ALA A 605 11.25 -18.97 18.60
C ALA A 605 11.59 -17.49 18.34
N CYS A 606 10.61 -16.70 17.87
CA CYS A 606 10.75 -15.26 17.68
C CYS A 606 11.08 -14.55 19.00
N ALA A 607 10.33 -14.83 20.07
CA ALA A 607 10.57 -14.23 21.38
C ALA A 607 12.00 -14.50 21.89
N ARG A 608 12.47 -15.74 21.78
CA ARG A 608 13.84 -16.13 22.18
C ARG A 608 14.91 -15.42 21.36
N LEU A 609 14.74 -15.29 20.04
CA LEU A 609 15.71 -14.57 19.21
C LEU A 609 15.75 -13.09 19.59
N VAL A 610 14.60 -12.48 19.88
CA VAL A 610 14.53 -11.09 20.38
C VAL A 610 15.26 -10.94 21.71
N GLU A 611 15.03 -11.84 22.67
CA GLU A 611 15.73 -11.84 23.97
C GLU A 611 17.26 -11.93 23.81
N LEU A 612 17.74 -12.82 22.92
CA LEU A 612 19.16 -12.96 22.62
C LEU A 612 19.74 -11.66 22.06
N VAL A 613 19.05 -11.05 21.10
CA VAL A 613 19.52 -9.83 20.44
C VAL A 613 19.48 -8.63 21.40
N GLN A 614 18.45 -8.50 22.23
CA GLN A 614 18.38 -7.48 23.30
C GLN A 614 19.54 -7.60 24.29
N CYS A 615 19.88 -8.82 24.69
CA CYS A 615 21.04 -9.09 25.54
C CYS A 615 22.35 -8.60 24.87
N LEU A 616 22.54 -8.90 23.58
CA LEU A 616 23.73 -8.46 22.84
C LEU A 616 23.80 -6.94 22.67
N ILE A 617 22.68 -6.28 22.37
CA ILE A 617 22.61 -4.82 22.24
C ILE A 617 23.04 -4.14 23.54
N HIS A 618 22.55 -4.63 24.68
CA HIS A 618 22.90 -4.09 25.99
C HIS A 618 24.42 -4.04 26.18
N TYR A 619 25.13 -5.11 25.83
CA TYR A 619 26.59 -5.20 25.95
C TYR A 619 27.37 -4.43 24.88
N GLN A 620 26.81 -4.28 23.68
CA GLN A 620 27.48 -3.57 22.59
C GLN A 620 27.38 -2.04 22.76
N ILE A 621 26.34 -1.54 23.44
CA ILE A 621 26.19 -0.12 23.79
C ILE A 621 27.15 0.29 24.91
N GLU A 622 27.31 -0.56 25.95
CA GLU A 622 28.15 -0.24 27.11
C GLU A 622 29.62 -0.07 26.74
N GLU A 623 30.12 -0.87 25.80
CA GLU A 623 31.48 -0.79 25.29
C GLU A 623 31.50 -1.20 23.80
N PRO A 624 31.52 -0.25 22.86
CA PRO A 624 31.54 -0.54 21.42
C PRO A 624 32.76 -1.38 21.03
N ASN A 625 32.53 -2.51 20.35
CA ASN A 625 33.59 -3.42 19.88
C ASN A 625 33.46 -3.71 18.38
N GLU A 626 34.28 -4.62 17.84
CA GLU A 626 34.08 -5.22 16.51
C GLU A 626 32.64 -5.73 16.31
N VAL A 627 32.19 -5.73 15.05
CA VAL A 627 30.84 -6.16 14.66
C VAL A 627 30.60 -7.61 15.07
N CYS A 628 29.50 -7.84 15.79
CA CYS A 628 29.01 -9.18 16.12
C CYS A 628 28.05 -9.65 15.02
N ARG A 629 28.37 -10.76 14.36
CA ARG A 629 27.54 -11.36 13.32
C ARG A 629 26.70 -12.49 13.89
N ILE A 630 25.39 -12.45 13.61
CA ILE A 630 24.44 -13.49 13.95
C ILE A 630 24.00 -14.19 12.67
N ASN A 631 24.42 -15.45 12.50
CA ASN A 631 24.05 -16.32 11.39
C ASN A 631 22.83 -17.14 11.83
N VAL A 632 21.63 -16.72 11.42
CA VAL A 632 20.39 -17.47 11.66
C VAL A 632 20.24 -18.51 10.57
N VAL A 633 20.33 -19.79 10.96
CA VAL A 633 20.28 -20.94 10.07
C VAL A 633 18.96 -21.67 10.26
N THR A 634 18.21 -21.82 9.18
CA THR A 634 16.88 -22.44 9.14
C THR A 634 16.84 -23.57 8.12
N GLN A 635 15.81 -24.43 8.20
CA GLN A 635 15.57 -25.49 7.22
C GLN A 635 14.22 -25.32 6.53
N ASN A 636 14.21 -25.18 5.20
CA ASN A 636 13.02 -25.00 4.35
C ASN A 636 12.05 -23.91 4.84
N ALA A 637 12.61 -22.77 5.29
CA ALA A 637 11.87 -21.67 5.88
C ALA A 637 11.62 -20.49 4.93
N ALA A 638 12.39 -20.38 3.83
CA ALA A 638 12.40 -19.20 2.97
C ALA A 638 12.19 -19.51 1.48
N MET A 639 12.80 -20.58 0.97
CA MET A 639 12.62 -21.07 -0.40
C MET A 639 11.97 -22.46 -0.39
N ASN A 640 10.94 -22.68 -1.22
CA ASN A 640 10.16 -23.93 -1.25
C ASN A 640 9.62 -24.32 0.15
N ILE A 641 8.96 -23.35 0.81
CA ILE A 641 8.54 -23.43 2.21
C ILE A 641 7.67 -24.66 2.46
N GLN A 642 8.09 -25.50 3.41
CA GLN A 642 7.31 -26.68 3.83
C GLN A 642 6.59 -26.47 5.17
N ASN A 643 7.16 -25.65 6.05
CA ASN A 643 6.60 -25.34 7.36
C ASN A 643 6.68 -23.83 7.65
N PRO A 644 5.55 -23.12 7.74
CA PRO A 644 5.53 -21.66 7.87
C PRO A 644 6.03 -21.16 9.24
N GLY A 645 6.07 -21.99 10.28
CA GLY A 645 6.52 -21.55 11.60
C GLY A 645 8.00 -21.17 11.64
N SER A 646 8.85 -21.70 10.76
CA SER A 646 10.24 -21.22 10.62
C SER A 646 10.34 -19.91 9.83
N THR A 647 9.31 -19.52 9.08
CA THR A 647 9.30 -18.28 8.29
C THR A 647 9.11 -17.05 9.17
N SER A 648 8.44 -17.18 10.32
CA SER A 648 8.29 -16.06 11.27
C SER A 648 9.64 -15.56 11.80
N LEU A 649 10.62 -16.45 11.98
CA LEU A 649 12.00 -16.07 12.32
C LEU A 649 12.67 -15.20 11.26
N TRP A 650 12.43 -15.47 9.98
CA TRP A 650 12.92 -14.61 8.89
C TRP A 650 12.25 -13.23 8.96
N GLY A 651 10.95 -13.20 9.26
CA GLY A 651 10.19 -11.95 9.45
C GLY A 651 10.75 -11.09 10.60
N ILE A 652 10.90 -11.67 11.79
CA ILE A 652 11.41 -10.95 12.96
C ILE A 652 12.88 -10.54 12.78
N ALA A 653 13.71 -11.39 12.17
CA ALA A 653 15.11 -11.06 11.89
C ALA A 653 15.24 -9.85 10.95
N ARG A 654 14.39 -9.75 9.93
CA ARG A 654 14.31 -8.57 9.05
C ARG A 654 13.87 -7.33 9.81
N ALA A 655 12.82 -7.43 10.62
CA ALA A 655 12.32 -6.30 11.42
C ALA A 655 13.41 -5.79 12.38
N MET A 656 14.04 -6.70 13.12
CA MET A 656 15.16 -6.38 14.02
C MET A 656 16.34 -5.74 13.27
N ALA A 657 16.76 -6.30 12.14
CA ALA A 657 17.88 -5.75 11.36
C ALA A 657 17.63 -4.30 10.91
N VAL A 658 16.36 -3.93 10.66
CA VAL A 658 15.97 -2.56 10.32
C VAL A 658 15.94 -1.66 11.56
N GLU A 659 15.34 -2.11 12.66
CA GLU A 659 15.18 -1.32 13.88
C GLU A 659 16.50 -1.05 14.62
N ILE A 660 17.37 -2.04 14.68
CA ILE A 660 18.62 -1.98 15.44
C ILE A 660 19.68 -1.13 14.71
N GLY A 661 19.64 -1.12 13.37
CA GLY A 661 20.56 -0.35 12.52
C GLY A 661 22.03 -0.74 12.67
N ASN A 662 22.90 -0.09 11.89
CA ASN A 662 24.34 -0.40 11.86
C ASN A 662 25.11 0.12 13.10
N GLU A 663 24.57 1.11 13.82
CA GLU A 663 25.24 1.76 14.96
C GLU A 663 25.39 0.84 16.18
N SER A 664 24.52 -0.16 16.26
CA SER A 664 24.53 -1.19 17.30
C SER A 664 25.68 -2.17 17.20
N GLY A 665 26.44 -2.20 16.09
CA GLY A 665 27.49 -3.19 15.87
C GLY A 665 27.01 -4.63 15.71
N ILE A 666 25.70 -4.86 15.47
CA ILE A 666 25.13 -6.21 15.25
C ILE A 666 24.75 -6.37 13.79
N GLU A 667 25.18 -7.47 13.16
CA GLU A 667 24.83 -7.83 11.80
C GLU A 667 24.08 -9.16 11.77
N ILE A 668 22.86 -9.18 11.21
CA ILE A 668 22.07 -10.41 11.07
C ILE A 668 22.19 -10.95 9.64
N ARG A 669 22.50 -12.24 9.52
CA ARG A 669 22.54 -13.02 8.27
C ARG A 669 21.56 -14.18 8.36
N LEU A 670 20.83 -14.40 7.28
CA LEU A 670 19.80 -15.45 7.18
C LEU A 670 20.24 -16.49 6.16
N TYR A 671 20.31 -17.74 6.60
CA TYR A 671 20.64 -18.90 5.78
C TYR A 671 19.52 -19.94 5.86
N ASP A 672 19.02 -20.40 4.73
CA ASP A 672 18.00 -21.45 4.63
C ASP A 672 18.56 -22.65 3.88
N ILE A 673 18.73 -23.79 4.54
CA ILE A 673 19.26 -25.02 3.94
C ILE A 673 18.14 -26.03 3.69
N GLU A 674 18.31 -26.93 2.72
CA GLU A 674 17.34 -28.00 2.50
C GLU A 674 17.78 -29.28 3.21
N THR A 675 19.06 -29.63 3.09
CA THR A 675 19.61 -30.87 3.63
C THR A 675 20.95 -30.66 4.34
N LEU A 676 21.43 -31.69 5.04
CA LEU A 676 22.73 -31.64 5.71
C LEU A 676 23.92 -31.63 4.73
N THR A 677 23.72 -31.94 3.45
CA THR A 677 24.80 -31.86 2.46
C THR A 677 25.16 -30.41 2.14
N ASP A 678 24.21 -29.48 2.30
CA ASP A 678 24.39 -28.04 2.06
C ASP A 678 25.34 -27.36 3.07
N MET A 679 25.71 -28.07 4.15
CA MET A 679 26.55 -27.54 5.23
C MET A 679 27.95 -27.14 4.78
N ASP A 680 28.50 -27.81 3.76
CA ASP A 680 29.83 -27.49 3.25
C ASP A 680 29.81 -26.12 2.53
N THR A 681 28.74 -25.82 1.79
CA THR A 681 28.50 -24.48 1.20
C THR A 681 28.19 -23.42 2.26
N LEU A 682 27.44 -23.76 3.32
CA LEU A 682 27.23 -22.85 4.45
C LEU A 682 28.56 -22.49 5.14
N ALA A 683 29.45 -23.48 5.31
CA ALA A 683 30.76 -23.26 5.94
C ALA A 683 31.62 -22.32 5.09
N TRP A 684 31.59 -22.50 3.77
CA TRP A 684 32.21 -21.56 2.85
C TRP A 684 31.64 -20.15 3.00
N LEU A 685 30.31 -19.98 3.02
CA LEU A 685 29.65 -18.67 3.14
C LEU A 685 29.98 -17.92 4.43
N VAL A 686 30.07 -18.63 5.55
CA VAL A 686 30.37 -17.99 6.83
C VAL A 686 31.84 -17.55 6.91
N GLN A 687 32.73 -18.19 6.17
CA GLN A 687 34.13 -17.78 6.03
C GLN A 687 34.34 -16.72 4.94
N ASN A 688 33.44 -16.68 3.95
CA ASN A 688 33.47 -15.82 2.78
C ASN A 688 32.28 -14.86 2.82
N ASP A 689 32.50 -13.69 3.42
CA ASP A 689 31.46 -12.66 3.59
C ASP A 689 31.03 -12.02 2.26
N VAL A 690 30.08 -12.68 1.60
CA VAL A 690 29.41 -12.18 0.39
C VAL A 690 28.45 -11.03 0.72
N ARG A 691 28.08 -10.26 -0.31
CA ARG A 691 27.16 -9.12 -0.21
C ARG A 691 25.78 -9.49 0.34
N GLU A 692 25.25 -10.66 -0.02
CA GLU A 692 23.88 -11.06 0.30
C GLU A 692 23.71 -11.39 1.78
N ARG A 693 22.72 -10.76 2.40
CA ARG A 693 22.35 -11.01 3.80
C ARG A 693 21.38 -12.18 3.96
N GLU A 694 20.72 -12.55 2.87
CA GLU A 694 19.69 -13.57 2.81
C GLU A 694 20.05 -14.58 1.72
N ILE A 695 20.23 -15.84 2.10
CA ILE A 695 20.69 -16.89 1.21
C ILE A 695 19.89 -18.17 1.47
N ALA A 696 19.48 -18.83 0.38
CA ALA A 696 19.02 -20.21 0.42
C ALA A 696 20.08 -21.12 -0.25
N ILE A 697 20.31 -22.29 0.31
CA ILE A 697 21.23 -23.29 -0.24
C ILE A 697 20.43 -24.52 -0.64
N ARG A 698 20.47 -24.87 -1.92
CA ARG A 698 19.77 -26.03 -2.50
C ARG A 698 20.76 -26.79 -3.37
N ASP A 699 20.94 -28.08 -3.11
CA ASP A 699 21.91 -28.92 -3.82
C ASP A 699 23.32 -28.29 -3.88
N ASN A 700 23.79 -27.72 -2.76
CA ASN A 700 25.04 -26.94 -2.67
C ASN A 700 25.13 -25.69 -3.57
N GLN A 701 24.05 -25.29 -4.26
CA GLN A 701 23.95 -24.05 -5.00
C GLN A 701 23.43 -22.91 -4.12
N ILE A 702 23.93 -21.70 -4.38
CA ILE A 702 23.60 -20.49 -3.62
C ILE A 702 22.52 -19.70 -4.36
N TRP A 703 21.39 -19.51 -3.69
CA TRP A 703 20.25 -18.77 -4.17
C TRP A 703 20.07 -17.52 -3.33
N ALA A 704 19.68 -16.43 -3.96
CA ALA A 704 19.42 -15.18 -3.27
C ALA A 704 18.08 -14.57 -3.72
N PRO A 705 17.33 -13.95 -2.80
CA PRO A 705 16.05 -13.37 -3.14
C PRO A 705 16.28 -12.09 -3.95
N ARG A 706 15.50 -11.92 -5.02
CA ARG A 706 15.53 -10.76 -5.91
C ARG A 706 14.13 -10.20 -6.05
N LEU A 707 14.00 -8.88 -5.88
CA LEU A 707 12.75 -8.18 -6.11
C LEU A 707 12.63 -7.90 -7.61
N VAL A 708 11.80 -8.66 -8.31
CA VAL A 708 11.70 -8.64 -9.78
C VAL A 708 10.38 -8.04 -10.22
N HIS A 709 10.43 -7.08 -11.15
CA HIS A 709 9.23 -6.48 -11.74
C HIS A 709 8.50 -7.49 -12.66
N MET A 710 7.19 -7.68 -12.44
CA MET A 710 6.30 -8.44 -13.31
C MET A 710 5.85 -7.54 -14.46
N ARG A 711 6.41 -7.78 -15.64
CA ARG A 711 6.16 -7.00 -16.85
C ARG A 711 4.70 -7.10 -17.32
N ASP A 712 4.08 -8.27 -17.21
CA ASP A 712 2.70 -8.51 -17.65
C ASP A 712 1.89 -9.22 -16.58
N TRP A 713 0.94 -8.51 -15.96
CA TRP A 713 0.03 -9.11 -14.98
C TRP A 713 -1.04 -9.98 -15.65
N TYR A 714 -1.49 -9.57 -16.84
CA TYR A 714 -2.54 -10.25 -17.58
C TYR A 714 -1.90 -10.84 -18.83
N PRO A 715 -1.80 -12.18 -18.95
CA PRO A 715 -1.34 -12.77 -20.19
C PRO A 715 -2.24 -12.25 -21.31
N GLN A 716 -1.63 -11.72 -22.37
CA GLN A 716 -2.42 -11.29 -23.52
C GLN A 716 -3.13 -12.51 -24.10
N VAL A 717 -4.45 -12.52 -23.95
CA VAL A 717 -5.28 -13.56 -24.52
C VAL A 717 -5.50 -13.19 -25.98
N CYS A 718 -5.09 -14.07 -26.90
CA CYS A 718 -5.41 -13.88 -28.31
C CYS A 718 -6.92 -13.72 -28.49
N SER A 719 -7.34 -12.78 -29.33
CA SER A 719 -8.76 -12.50 -29.62
C SER A 719 -9.52 -13.70 -30.21
N MET A 720 -8.80 -14.74 -30.66
CA MET A 720 -9.37 -16.00 -31.14
C MET A 720 -9.79 -16.96 -30.02
N ASN A 721 -9.37 -16.72 -28.79
CA ASN A 721 -9.83 -17.51 -27.65
C ASN A 721 -11.27 -17.07 -27.32
N ASN A 722 -12.18 -18.04 -27.14
CA ASN A 722 -13.61 -17.82 -26.96
C ASN A 722 -13.94 -17.30 -25.55
N VAL A 723 -13.32 -16.18 -25.16
CA VAL A 723 -13.38 -15.56 -23.84
C VAL A 723 -14.16 -14.26 -23.94
N ALA A 724 -15.13 -14.05 -23.05
CA ALA A 724 -15.87 -12.79 -23.02
C ALA A 724 -14.96 -11.64 -22.58
N TYR A 725 -15.07 -10.50 -23.26
CA TYR A 725 -14.26 -9.32 -22.99
C TYR A 725 -15.07 -8.03 -23.14
N PHE A 726 -14.56 -6.95 -22.56
CA PHE A 726 -15.14 -5.61 -22.64
C PHE A 726 -14.02 -4.56 -22.73
N LEU A 727 -14.34 -3.38 -23.29
CA LEU A 727 -13.42 -2.24 -23.31
C LEU A 727 -13.52 -1.50 -21.99
N SER A 728 -12.39 -1.37 -21.29
CA SER A 728 -12.27 -0.67 -20.00
C SER A 728 -11.47 0.62 -20.17
N LEU A 729 -11.82 1.63 -19.39
CA LEU A 729 -11.11 2.90 -19.28
C LEU A 729 -10.59 3.04 -17.85
N GLU A 730 -9.27 2.96 -17.66
CA GLU A 730 -8.68 3.01 -16.31
C GLU A 730 -8.62 4.43 -15.75
N HIS A 731 -8.36 5.42 -16.60
CA HIS A 731 -8.19 6.82 -16.20
C HIS A 731 -8.98 7.75 -17.14
N PRO A 732 -10.18 8.19 -16.74
CA PRO A 732 -10.93 9.21 -17.47
C PRO A 732 -10.07 10.47 -17.71
N GLY A 733 -10.04 10.97 -18.94
CA GLY A 733 -9.17 12.08 -19.36
C GLY A 733 -7.92 11.66 -20.11
N GLN A 734 -7.58 10.36 -20.15
CA GLN A 734 -6.41 9.84 -20.86
C GLN A 734 -6.80 8.74 -21.86
N LEU A 735 -6.59 8.99 -23.15
CA LEU A 735 -6.85 8.00 -24.21
C LEU A 735 -5.98 6.74 -24.09
N ASN A 736 -4.77 6.88 -23.55
CA ASN A 736 -3.83 5.77 -23.37
C ASN A 736 -4.27 4.75 -22.31
N GLY A 737 -5.35 5.03 -21.56
CA GLY A 737 -5.92 4.12 -20.55
C GLY A 737 -6.99 3.16 -21.07
N LEU A 738 -7.26 3.14 -22.39
CA LEU A 738 -8.23 2.22 -22.99
C LEU A 738 -7.62 0.84 -23.20
N GLN A 739 -8.21 -0.19 -22.58
CA GLN A 739 -7.74 -1.58 -22.69
C GLN A 739 -8.90 -2.56 -22.76
N PHE A 740 -8.76 -3.63 -23.54
CA PHE A 740 -9.68 -4.76 -23.50
C PHE A 740 -9.37 -5.65 -22.29
N LYS A 741 -10.39 -5.93 -21.48
CA LYS A 741 -10.31 -6.82 -20.32
C LYS A 741 -11.27 -8.00 -20.48
N THR A 742 -10.85 -9.19 -20.06
CA THR A 742 -11.71 -10.37 -20.02
C THR A 742 -12.65 -10.30 -18.83
N ARG A 743 -13.86 -10.89 -18.94
CA ARG A 743 -14.81 -11.01 -17.83
C ARG A 743 -15.47 -12.38 -17.81
N HIS A 744 -15.87 -12.84 -16.63
CA HIS A 744 -16.79 -13.97 -16.51
C HIS A 744 -18.21 -13.47 -16.82
N LEU A 745 -19.01 -14.28 -17.52
CA LEU A 745 -20.42 -13.98 -17.75
C LEU A 745 -21.25 -14.58 -16.60
N PRO A 746 -22.20 -13.84 -16.01
CA PRO A 746 -23.11 -14.41 -15.02
C PRO A 746 -23.99 -15.51 -15.64
N GLU A 747 -24.53 -16.41 -14.80
CA GLU A 747 -25.56 -17.36 -15.26
C GLU A 747 -26.82 -16.60 -15.69
N LEU A 748 -27.40 -16.99 -16.83
CA LEU A 748 -28.59 -16.35 -17.39
C LEU A 748 -29.83 -16.71 -16.55
N GLY A 749 -30.58 -15.70 -16.09
CA GLY A 749 -31.90 -15.90 -15.51
C GLY A 749 -32.99 -16.16 -16.56
N ASP A 750 -34.20 -16.44 -16.10
CA ASP A 750 -35.35 -16.81 -16.96
C ASP A 750 -35.71 -15.75 -18.03
N ASN A 751 -35.31 -14.49 -17.82
CA ASN A 751 -35.60 -13.38 -18.72
C ASN A 751 -34.36 -12.81 -19.44
N ASP A 752 -33.19 -13.43 -19.28
CA ASP A 752 -31.94 -12.95 -19.87
C ASP A 752 -31.66 -13.58 -21.23
N VAL A 753 -30.94 -12.85 -22.09
CA VAL A 753 -30.51 -13.33 -23.42
C VAL A 753 -29.05 -12.98 -23.65
N GLU A 754 -28.25 -13.96 -24.05
CA GLU A 754 -26.87 -13.75 -24.48
C GLU A 754 -26.80 -13.39 -25.97
N VAL A 755 -26.02 -12.36 -26.32
CA VAL A 755 -25.87 -11.88 -27.69
C VAL A 755 -24.40 -11.86 -28.08
N LYS A 756 -24.06 -12.53 -29.19
CA LYS A 756 -22.73 -12.43 -29.79
C LYS A 756 -22.59 -11.11 -30.54
N VAL A 757 -21.72 -10.22 -30.05
CA VAL A 757 -21.49 -8.90 -30.64
C VAL A 757 -20.45 -9.00 -31.77
N GLU A 758 -20.88 -8.79 -33.02
CA GLU A 758 -19.96 -8.72 -34.18
C GLU A 758 -19.42 -7.29 -34.41
N TYR A 759 -20.25 -6.27 -34.09
CA TYR A 759 -19.90 -4.86 -34.23
C TYR A 759 -20.50 -4.05 -33.08
N SER A 760 -19.73 -3.11 -32.55
CA SER A 760 -20.20 -2.12 -31.56
C SER A 760 -19.87 -0.71 -32.05
N GLY A 761 -20.87 0.18 -32.03
CA GLY A 761 -20.69 1.58 -32.40
C GLY A 761 -20.28 2.41 -31.18
N LEU A 762 -19.30 3.30 -31.37
CA LEU A 762 -18.93 4.30 -30.36
C LEU A 762 -19.85 5.52 -30.47
N ASN A 763 -20.48 5.91 -29.36
CA ASN A 763 -21.28 7.11 -29.27
C ASN A 763 -20.44 8.30 -28.76
N PHE A 764 -20.92 9.52 -29.02
CA PHE A 764 -20.26 10.74 -28.55
C PHE A 764 -20.10 10.78 -27.02
N ARG A 765 -21.04 10.15 -26.30
CA ARG A 765 -20.95 9.94 -24.85
C ARG A 765 -19.68 9.19 -24.46
N ASP A 766 -19.37 8.09 -25.14
CA ASP A 766 -18.21 7.23 -24.82
C ASP A 766 -16.89 8.00 -24.98
N VAL A 767 -16.85 8.90 -25.97
CA VAL A 767 -15.73 9.83 -26.18
C VAL A 767 -15.63 10.86 -25.04
N MET A 768 -16.76 11.45 -24.62
CA MET A 768 -16.75 12.42 -23.52
C MET A 768 -16.37 11.78 -22.17
N VAL A 769 -16.77 10.53 -21.93
CA VAL A 769 -16.31 9.73 -20.78
C VAL A 769 -14.81 9.50 -20.85
N THR A 770 -14.32 9.06 -22.01
CA THR A 770 -12.88 8.82 -22.24
C THR A 770 -12.03 10.07 -22.03
N LEU A 771 -12.54 11.24 -22.41
CA LEU A 771 -11.86 12.53 -22.24
C LEU A 771 -12.07 13.16 -20.85
N GLY A 772 -12.76 12.49 -19.92
CA GLY A 772 -13.00 13.01 -18.56
C GLY A 772 -13.89 14.25 -18.53
N MET A 773 -14.66 14.48 -19.59
CA MET A 773 -15.56 15.65 -19.74
C MET A 773 -16.96 15.39 -19.19
N LEU A 774 -17.24 14.16 -18.75
CA LEU A 774 -18.45 13.78 -18.03
C LEU A 774 -18.06 13.35 -16.60
N PRO A 775 -18.80 13.77 -15.56
CA PRO A 775 -18.65 13.24 -14.21
C PRO A 775 -18.97 11.74 -14.20
N THR A 776 -18.30 10.95 -13.36
CA THR A 776 -18.46 9.49 -13.29
C THR A 776 -19.92 9.03 -13.12
N LEU A 777 -20.67 9.78 -12.29
CA LEU A 777 -22.11 9.61 -12.07
C LEU A 777 -22.97 9.68 -13.34
N ALA A 778 -22.52 10.38 -14.39
CA ALA A 778 -23.27 10.56 -15.63
C ALA A 778 -23.25 9.31 -16.54
N TYR A 779 -22.43 8.30 -16.26
CA TYR A 779 -22.26 7.15 -17.15
C TYR A 779 -22.14 5.77 -16.49
N GLU A 780 -21.96 5.67 -15.18
CA GLU A 780 -21.90 4.36 -14.49
C GLU A 780 -23.22 3.57 -14.52
N ARG A 781 -24.38 4.22 -14.63
CA ARG A 781 -25.69 3.53 -14.81
C ARG A 781 -25.89 2.88 -16.19
N SER A 782 -24.86 2.89 -17.03
CA SER A 782 -24.94 2.43 -18.43
C SER A 782 -23.86 1.41 -18.80
N MET A 783 -22.98 1.03 -17.85
CA MET A 783 -21.96 0.00 -18.06
C MET A 783 -22.41 -1.36 -17.55
#